data_AF-A0A6M8V8M0-F1
#
_entry.id   AF-A0A6M8V8M0-F1
#
_cell.length_a   1.000
_cell.length_b   1.000
_cell.length_c   1.000
_cell.angle_alpha   90.00
_cell.angle_beta   90.00
_cell.angle_gamma   90.00
#
_symmetry.space_group_name_H-M   'P 1'
#
loop_
_entity.id
_entity.type
_entity.pdbx_description
1 polymer ?
#
loop_
_entity_poly.entity_id
_entity_poly.type
_entity_poly.pdbx_seq_one_letter_code
_entity_poly.pdbx_strand_id
1 'polypeptide(L)'
;MKTPVPEKFWLPIISLLIIFGVSFGYSQTNDLAGIKFNSKNVSKHQKTSIFLNEGKPLELSNSFYISFDISFWDFKRFGPILRIEDEKGNEIRVVYVPFKNKDTSYIQITEPFNKTSLEIKIPRNELTRNRWFNFKLEIDRKDKILRAYWNNNSIDKINYPIKNQDQFKFVFGIKDLKDFSDYDVPAIAVKNIIISENDKIKYQWELNPFKENPLYDRFENIKVTVVNPVWIYQDHQKWKHITDFFISDSLLNCLGVAFDSVNSRLFIDRKSDLLIYNLISGKDSVIKYDSISPGYWNELFYDDSNQVLYSFMNGMGQVSVFDLREKKWTVIDYSRNYSGHYFGSAKFIYPKGGNLYLLGGYGWYSVKNDLFKYNFYQKKWEKINLKKNEMNPRTWFAFGKGFNEGEYLIYGGLGNKSGKQEDGFNNLNDFFLLNLNDLTLKKLKYPEGQRINYVVLANYLYLNKKDSTVYFLSKTDEGDYFNIYLNKMNLNTGAISRIKDNFWSSRTDKWVYHYLHYNKSTNEFISVIFDSAKVELYSISYPPISETAEVYTENNDSGENNFLVFLIPIFILIAGTTIFVFLKKGKLNTGVSEAANKEVSYNFIVRRNKNSVNLFGGLWIYDKDGNEIFQSLSPKLKEIFLLILIRSLGNHHSGITSEELSSIIWPDSSPESGKSNRGVAINKLRKALSSVEGIDLEFSEKLWIIRFSNGASCDYLDYLKLKTNKQDINEFKDESFQTISNIFGGGEFLKGISYDWLDSIKFAINNEAITFLKQYFDDNEIFQDFDNRIKLCDIILLFDSVDQEAIKLKIKTLSDIGRHHIAKNSFNLFIAEYKRLYDEQFPLSFEELIKS
;
A
#
# COMPACT_ATOMS: atom_id res chain seq x y z
N MET A 1 -58.64 12.73 7.18
CA MET A 1 -58.55 12.90 8.67
C MET A 1 -57.85 11.69 9.38
N LYS A 2 -57.19 10.66 8.80
CA LYS A 2 -56.53 9.62 9.63
C LYS A 2 -55.34 10.32 10.29
N THR A 3 -55.37 10.39 11.61
CA THR A 3 -54.43 11.11 12.47
C THR A 3 -52.96 10.85 12.09
N PRO A 4 -52.08 11.86 12.19
CA PRO A 4 -50.66 11.69 11.95
C PRO A 4 -50.05 10.76 13.01
N VAL A 5 -49.30 9.75 12.56
CA VAL A 5 -48.39 9.01 13.43
C VAL A 5 -47.38 10.01 13.99
N PRO A 6 -47.17 10.13 15.32
CA PRO A 6 -46.29 11.16 15.86
C PRO A 6 -44.83 10.88 15.50
N GLU A 7 -44.07 11.93 15.15
CA GLU A 7 -42.60 11.98 14.92
C GLU A 7 -41.73 11.40 16.05
N LYS A 8 -42.34 10.85 17.10
CA LYS A 8 -41.66 10.42 18.33
C LYS A 8 -41.14 8.99 18.29
N PHE A 9 -41.49 8.22 17.26
CA PHE A 9 -40.98 6.86 17.06
C PHE A 9 -39.70 6.81 16.20
N TRP A 10 -39.35 7.89 15.50
CA TRP A 10 -38.18 7.91 14.62
C TRP A 10 -36.86 8.12 15.38
N LEU A 11 -36.86 8.93 16.44
CA LEU A 11 -35.68 9.14 17.28
C LEU A 11 -35.11 7.86 17.90
N PRO A 12 -35.90 6.94 18.50
CA PRO A 12 -35.34 5.68 19.00
C PRO A 12 -34.87 4.75 17.88
N ILE A 13 -35.48 4.79 16.69
CA ILE A 13 -35.09 3.98 15.52
C ILE A 13 -33.80 4.51 14.88
N ILE A 14 -33.66 5.83 14.76
CA ILE A 14 -32.43 6.50 14.28
C ILE A 14 -31.30 6.30 15.28
N SER A 15 -31.57 6.37 16.59
CA SER A 15 -30.58 6.02 17.62
C SER A 15 -30.18 4.54 17.56
N LEU A 16 -31.12 3.61 17.30
CA LEU A 16 -30.79 2.19 17.08
C LEU A 16 -29.95 1.98 15.82
N LEU A 17 -30.23 2.71 14.73
CA LEU A 17 -29.49 2.64 13.47
C LEU A 17 -28.10 3.28 13.58
N ILE A 18 -27.92 4.31 14.40
CA ILE A 18 -26.61 4.90 14.72
C ILE A 18 -25.80 3.93 15.60
N ILE A 19 -26.44 3.23 16.54
CA ILE A 19 -25.77 2.19 17.35
C ILE A 19 -25.35 0.99 16.48
N PHE A 20 -26.17 0.57 15.51
CA PHE A 20 -25.81 -0.49 14.55
C PHE A 20 -24.80 -0.05 13.48
N GLY A 21 -24.81 1.23 13.08
CA GLY A 21 -23.89 1.78 12.08
C GLY A 21 -22.44 1.95 12.56
N VAL A 22 -22.21 1.95 13.87
CA VAL A 22 -20.87 2.06 14.48
C VAL A 22 -20.19 0.68 14.63
N SER A 23 -20.87 -0.44 14.35
CA SER A 23 -20.31 -1.79 14.55
C SER A 23 -19.54 -2.37 13.33
N PHE A 24 -19.43 -1.67 12.20
CA PHE A 24 -18.76 -2.18 10.99
C PHE A 24 -17.49 -1.42 10.60
N GLY A 25 -16.67 -1.06 11.59
CA GLY A 25 -15.24 -0.80 11.39
C GLY A 25 -14.44 -2.08 11.63
N TYR A 26 -14.33 -2.97 10.63
CA TYR A 26 -13.42 -4.12 10.74
C TYR A 26 -11.97 -3.61 10.76
N SER A 27 -11.40 -3.66 11.97
CA SER A 27 -10.00 -3.85 12.35
C SER A 27 -8.95 -3.57 11.27
N GLN A 28 -8.18 -2.48 11.45
CA GLN A 28 -6.79 -2.49 10.97
C GLN A 28 -6.11 -3.69 11.61
N THR A 29 -5.69 -4.66 10.81
CA THR A 29 -4.99 -5.83 11.30
C THR A 29 -3.71 -5.40 12.01
N ASN A 30 -3.58 -5.73 13.29
CA ASN A 30 -2.34 -5.49 14.02
C ASN A 30 -1.21 -6.31 13.37
N ASP A 31 -0.18 -5.65 12.85
CA ASP A 31 0.98 -6.32 12.22
C ASP A 31 1.80 -7.14 13.22
N LEU A 32 1.64 -6.86 14.52
CA LEU A 32 2.32 -7.58 15.59
C LEU A 32 1.56 -8.82 16.09
N ALA A 33 0.30 -8.95 15.69
CA ALA A 33 -0.53 -10.10 16.05
C ALA A 33 -0.22 -11.31 15.17
N GLY A 34 -0.44 -12.50 15.72
CA GLY A 34 -0.28 -13.77 15.04
C GLY A 34 0.78 -14.67 15.66
N ILE A 35 0.72 -15.93 15.22
CA ILE A 35 1.57 -17.00 15.70
C ILE A 35 2.34 -17.57 14.52
N LYS A 36 3.65 -17.51 14.62
CA LYS A 36 4.60 -18.17 13.74
C LYS A 36 4.75 -19.62 14.16
N PHE A 37 4.70 -20.52 13.19
CA PHE A 37 4.76 -21.95 13.45
C PHE A 37 6.23 -22.36 13.54
N ASN A 38 6.63 -22.94 14.65
CA ASN A 38 7.93 -23.57 14.80
C ASN A 38 7.96 -24.87 13.97
N SER A 39 8.67 -24.84 12.85
CA SER A 39 8.66 -25.91 11.83
C SER A 39 10.06 -26.47 11.52
N LYS A 40 11.11 -25.64 11.65
CA LYS A 40 12.46 -25.95 11.16
C LYS A 40 13.38 -26.46 12.26
N ASN A 41 14.07 -27.58 12.02
CA ASN A 41 15.17 -28.10 12.83
C ASN A 41 14.84 -28.30 14.32
N VAL A 42 13.58 -28.62 14.62
CA VAL A 42 13.11 -28.87 15.98
C VAL A 42 12.44 -30.23 16.05
N SER A 43 12.48 -30.83 17.24
CA SER A 43 11.79 -32.10 17.52
C SER A 43 10.27 -31.93 17.42
N LYS A 44 9.52 -33.02 17.24
CA LYS A 44 8.05 -32.99 17.14
C LYS A 44 7.41 -32.22 18.31
N HIS A 45 7.88 -32.45 19.53
CA HIS A 45 7.32 -31.83 20.74
C HIS A 45 7.57 -30.33 20.85
N GLN A 46 8.41 -29.76 19.99
CA GLN A 46 8.70 -28.33 19.91
C GLN A 46 7.97 -27.65 18.73
N LYS A 47 7.28 -28.43 17.87
CA LYS A 47 6.53 -27.89 16.75
C LYS A 47 5.24 -27.21 17.21
N THR A 48 4.82 -26.20 16.47
CA THR A 48 3.63 -25.42 16.80
C THR A 48 2.36 -26.05 16.25
N SER A 49 1.27 -25.99 17.02
CA SER A 49 -0.07 -26.37 16.57
C SER A 49 -1.13 -25.54 17.28
N ILE A 50 -2.25 -25.28 16.61
CA ILE A 50 -3.35 -24.47 17.14
C ILE A 50 -4.62 -25.32 17.13
N PHE A 51 -5.24 -25.48 18.29
CA PHE A 51 -6.50 -26.19 18.48
C PHE A 51 -7.59 -25.18 18.82
N LEU A 52 -8.52 -24.95 17.88
CA LEU A 52 -9.68 -24.10 18.16
C LEU A 52 -10.63 -24.81 19.14
N ASN A 53 -11.28 -24.04 20.01
CA ASN A 53 -12.14 -24.56 21.09
C ASN A 53 -11.45 -25.65 21.95
N GLU A 54 -10.15 -25.47 22.23
CA GLU A 54 -9.31 -26.44 22.94
C GLU A 54 -9.35 -27.87 22.34
N GLY A 55 -9.59 -27.97 21.02
CA GLY A 55 -9.68 -29.24 20.29
C GLY A 55 -11.06 -29.90 20.35
N LYS A 56 -12.03 -29.28 21.01
CA LYS A 56 -13.44 -29.71 21.01
C LYS A 56 -14.14 -29.26 19.73
N PRO A 57 -15.19 -29.96 19.27
CA PRO A 57 -15.94 -29.54 18.10
C PRO A 57 -16.66 -28.20 18.33
N LEU A 58 -16.86 -27.45 17.24
CA LEU A 58 -17.74 -26.28 17.15
C LEU A 58 -19.01 -26.67 16.39
N GLU A 59 -20.16 -26.17 16.82
CA GLU A 59 -21.46 -26.45 16.20
C GLU A 59 -21.71 -25.47 15.04
N LEU A 60 -21.95 -25.98 13.84
CA LEU A 60 -22.13 -25.25 12.58
C LEU A 60 -23.14 -26.01 11.71
N SER A 61 -24.44 -25.75 11.86
CA SER A 61 -25.51 -26.47 11.16
C SER A 61 -25.78 -25.96 9.74
N ASN A 62 -25.36 -24.74 9.40
CA ASN A 62 -25.60 -24.12 8.10
C ASN A 62 -24.34 -24.06 7.23
N SER A 63 -24.46 -23.45 6.03
CA SER A 63 -23.28 -23.12 5.23
C SER A 63 -22.37 -22.18 6.02
N PHE A 64 -21.08 -22.49 6.02
CA PHE A 64 -20.10 -21.78 6.84
C PHE A 64 -18.78 -21.62 6.10
N TYR A 65 -17.95 -20.69 6.55
CA TYR A 65 -16.57 -20.58 6.09
C TYR A 65 -15.61 -20.33 7.25
N ILE A 66 -14.36 -20.75 7.05
CA ILE A 66 -13.22 -20.34 7.84
C ILE A 66 -12.32 -19.44 6.99
N SER A 67 -11.88 -18.32 7.55
CA SER A 67 -10.96 -17.37 6.93
C SER A 67 -9.82 -17.05 7.90
N PHE A 68 -8.60 -16.91 7.40
CA PHE A 68 -7.45 -16.48 8.20
C PHE A 68 -6.36 -15.87 7.30
N ASP A 69 -5.53 -15.04 7.90
CA ASP A 69 -4.35 -14.51 7.21
C ASP A 69 -3.16 -15.45 7.43
N ILE A 70 -2.42 -15.72 6.37
CA ILE A 70 -1.26 -16.61 6.35
C ILE A 70 -0.05 -15.93 5.72
N SER A 71 1.12 -16.12 6.32
CA SER A 71 2.42 -15.74 5.76
C SER A 71 3.37 -16.93 5.74
N PHE A 72 4.34 -16.97 4.82
CA PHE A 72 5.32 -18.04 4.69
C PHE A 72 6.71 -17.51 5.02
N TRP A 73 7.27 -17.92 6.16
CA TRP A 73 8.62 -17.48 6.55
C TRP A 73 9.72 -18.40 6.01
N ASP A 74 9.39 -19.64 5.63
CA ASP A 74 10.23 -20.53 4.81
C ASP A 74 9.33 -21.35 3.86
N PHE A 75 9.23 -20.92 2.61
CA PHE A 75 8.36 -21.58 1.61
C PHE A 75 8.82 -23.00 1.24
N LYS A 76 9.95 -23.52 1.72
CA LYS A 76 10.45 -24.86 1.36
C LYS A 76 9.85 -25.96 2.22
N ARG A 77 9.11 -25.63 3.28
CA ARG A 77 8.63 -26.60 4.27
C ARG A 77 7.22 -27.08 3.97
N PHE A 78 7.11 -28.33 3.54
CA PHE A 78 5.83 -29.04 3.39
C PHE A 78 5.11 -29.18 4.74
N GLY A 79 3.78 -29.21 4.68
CA GLY A 79 2.98 -29.71 5.79
C GLY A 79 1.51 -29.24 5.77
N PRO A 80 0.65 -29.91 6.56
CA PRO A 80 -0.73 -29.49 6.77
C PRO A 80 -0.83 -28.12 7.46
N ILE A 81 -1.58 -27.20 6.83
CA ILE A 81 -1.91 -25.88 7.37
C ILE A 81 -3.08 -26.01 8.33
N LEU A 82 -4.21 -26.54 7.83
CA LEU A 82 -5.49 -26.63 8.52
C LEU A 82 -6.12 -28.00 8.26
N ARG A 83 -6.73 -28.58 9.29
CA ARG A 83 -7.53 -29.80 9.21
C ARG A 83 -8.89 -29.54 9.86
N ILE A 84 -9.94 -29.92 9.16
CA ILE A 84 -11.32 -29.80 9.60
C ILE A 84 -11.90 -31.20 9.68
N GLU A 85 -12.20 -31.67 10.89
CA GLU A 85 -12.71 -33.03 11.14
C GLU A 85 -14.17 -32.95 11.60
N ASP A 86 -15.06 -33.68 10.93
CA ASP A 86 -16.46 -33.82 11.36
C ASP A 86 -16.62 -34.83 12.51
N GLU A 87 -17.81 -34.95 13.09
CA GLU A 87 -18.03 -35.88 14.21
C GLU A 87 -17.92 -37.37 13.86
N LYS A 88 -17.82 -37.71 12.56
CA LYS A 88 -17.59 -39.08 12.07
C LYS A 88 -16.12 -39.36 11.75
N GLY A 89 -15.23 -38.38 11.97
CA GLY A 89 -13.80 -38.50 11.65
C GLY A 89 -13.46 -38.24 10.19
N ASN A 90 -14.39 -37.73 9.38
CA ASN A 90 -14.10 -37.32 8.01
C ASN A 90 -13.34 -35.99 8.05
N GLU A 91 -12.17 -35.96 7.41
CA GLU A 91 -11.24 -34.84 7.50
C GLU A 91 -11.02 -34.14 6.15
N ILE A 92 -11.32 -32.84 6.09
CA ILE A 92 -10.83 -31.96 5.02
C ILE A 92 -9.39 -31.56 5.38
N ARG A 93 -8.44 -31.80 4.47
CA ARG A 93 -7.03 -31.45 4.66
C ARG A 93 -6.63 -30.29 3.77
N VAL A 94 -6.18 -29.19 4.36
CA VAL A 94 -5.51 -28.07 3.68
C VAL A 94 -4.00 -28.20 3.89
N VAL A 95 -3.25 -28.50 2.83
CA VAL A 95 -1.83 -28.86 2.88
C VAL A 95 -1.00 -27.95 1.99
N TYR A 96 0.10 -27.44 2.52
CA TYR A 96 1.08 -26.71 1.72
C TYR A 96 2.09 -27.66 1.08
N VAL A 97 2.24 -27.57 -0.25
CA VAL A 97 3.04 -28.47 -1.08
C VAL A 97 4.04 -27.66 -1.94
N PRO A 98 5.31 -27.56 -1.53
CA PRO A 98 6.27 -26.73 -2.25
C PRO A 98 6.92 -27.43 -3.45
N PHE A 99 6.96 -28.76 -3.49
CA PHE A 99 7.89 -29.50 -4.36
C PHE A 99 7.31 -30.01 -5.70
N LYS A 100 6.02 -29.78 -5.99
CA LYS A 100 5.39 -30.23 -7.25
C LYS A 100 5.98 -29.56 -8.49
N ASN A 101 6.38 -28.30 -8.39
CA ASN A 101 6.95 -27.52 -9.47
C ASN A 101 8.16 -26.72 -8.98
N LYS A 102 9.13 -26.44 -9.86
CA LYS A 102 10.33 -25.68 -9.54
C LYS A 102 10.05 -24.23 -9.16
N ASP A 103 9.03 -23.61 -9.75
CA ASP A 103 8.79 -22.17 -9.61
C ASP A 103 7.42 -21.86 -8.96
N THR A 104 6.64 -22.89 -8.65
CA THR A 104 5.29 -22.76 -8.08
C THR A 104 5.12 -23.69 -6.88
N SER A 105 4.58 -23.15 -5.79
CA SER A 105 4.10 -23.92 -4.63
C SER A 105 2.58 -24.02 -4.68
N TYR A 106 2.02 -24.94 -3.91
CA TYR A 106 0.60 -25.23 -3.95
C TYR A 106 0.00 -25.26 -2.54
N ILE A 107 -1.23 -24.79 -2.39
CA ILE A 107 -2.08 -25.20 -1.27
C ILE A 107 -3.10 -26.19 -1.83
N GLN A 108 -3.00 -27.44 -1.41
CA GLN A 108 -3.90 -28.51 -1.82
C GLN A 108 -4.97 -28.71 -0.74
N ILE A 109 -6.24 -28.61 -1.13
CA ILE A 109 -7.38 -28.88 -0.25
C ILE A 109 -8.02 -30.19 -0.70
N THR A 110 -7.96 -31.23 0.14
CA THR A 110 -8.52 -32.56 -0.16
C THR A 110 -9.78 -32.79 0.66
N GLU A 111 -10.88 -33.16 0.01
CA GLU A 111 -12.11 -33.55 0.71
C GLU A 111 -12.12 -35.05 1.08
N PRO A 112 -12.79 -35.44 2.18
CA PRO A 112 -12.65 -36.78 2.75
C PRO A 112 -13.38 -37.92 2.02
N PHE A 113 -14.40 -37.64 1.22
CA PHE A 113 -15.31 -38.67 0.69
C PHE A 113 -14.81 -39.26 -0.63
N ASN A 114 -14.57 -38.42 -1.65
CA ASN A 114 -14.09 -38.87 -2.95
C ASN A 114 -12.57 -38.66 -3.12
N LYS A 115 -11.91 -38.03 -2.13
CA LYS A 115 -10.49 -37.65 -2.16
C LYS A 115 -10.12 -36.77 -3.35
N THR A 116 -11.10 -36.02 -3.87
CA THR A 116 -10.87 -34.97 -4.86
C THR A 116 -10.18 -33.78 -4.21
N SER A 117 -9.42 -33.00 -4.99
CA SER A 117 -8.61 -31.90 -4.46
C SER A 117 -8.77 -30.62 -5.27
N LEU A 118 -8.83 -29.49 -4.55
CA LEU A 118 -8.58 -28.15 -5.09
C LEU A 118 -7.10 -27.81 -4.95
N GLU A 119 -6.54 -27.09 -5.92
CA GLU A 119 -5.17 -26.61 -5.86
C GLU A 119 -5.10 -25.08 -6.07
N ILE A 120 -4.56 -24.39 -5.07
CA ILE A 120 -4.20 -22.98 -5.18
C ILE A 120 -2.75 -22.92 -5.63
N LYS A 121 -2.49 -22.41 -6.83
CA LYS A 121 -1.14 -22.23 -7.37
C LYS A 121 -0.58 -20.90 -6.90
N ILE A 122 0.59 -20.93 -6.25
CA ILE A 122 1.26 -19.75 -5.71
C ILE A 122 2.67 -19.67 -6.29
N PRO A 123 2.97 -18.67 -7.13
CA PRO A 123 4.32 -18.43 -7.62
C PRO A 123 5.31 -18.26 -6.45
N ARG A 124 6.46 -18.95 -6.49
CA ARG A 124 7.43 -18.91 -5.37
C ARG A 124 8.04 -17.54 -5.15
N ASN A 125 8.11 -16.70 -6.19
CA ASN A 125 8.55 -15.31 -6.08
C ASN A 125 7.57 -14.44 -5.28
N GLU A 126 6.31 -14.87 -5.11
CA GLU A 126 5.35 -14.20 -4.23
C GLU A 126 5.48 -14.62 -2.76
N LEU A 127 6.07 -15.78 -2.48
CA LEU A 127 6.21 -16.33 -1.12
C LEU A 127 7.40 -15.72 -0.36
N THR A 128 7.44 -14.40 -0.31
CA THR A 128 8.40 -13.67 0.51
C THR A 128 7.95 -13.63 1.97
N ARG A 129 8.90 -13.78 2.91
CA ARG A 129 8.61 -13.68 4.34
C ARG A 129 8.00 -12.32 4.69
N ASN A 130 7.14 -12.30 5.71
CA ASN A 130 6.35 -11.15 6.16
C ASN A 130 5.32 -10.61 5.15
N ARG A 131 5.17 -11.25 3.97
CA ARG A 131 4.03 -11.02 3.09
C ARG A 131 2.86 -11.86 3.54
N TRP A 132 1.70 -11.23 3.70
CA TRP A 132 0.46 -11.85 4.16
C TRP A 132 -0.49 -12.09 3.01
N PHE A 133 -1.23 -13.19 3.10
CA PHE A 133 -2.28 -13.59 2.17
C PHE A 133 -3.52 -13.96 2.96
N ASN A 134 -4.70 -13.64 2.44
CA ASN A 134 -5.93 -14.10 3.04
C ASN A 134 -6.37 -15.43 2.41
N PHE A 135 -6.59 -16.44 3.23
CA PHE A 135 -7.14 -17.72 2.81
C PHE A 135 -8.55 -17.87 3.38
N LYS A 136 -9.53 -18.18 2.54
CA LYS A 136 -10.89 -18.53 2.94
C LYS A 136 -11.30 -19.88 2.35
N LEU A 137 -11.86 -20.75 3.18
CA LEU A 137 -12.45 -22.02 2.78
C LEU A 137 -13.92 -22.05 3.19
N GLU A 138 -14.80 -22.25 2.22
CA GLU A 138 -16.25 -22.20 2.34
C GLU A 138 -16.88 -23.55 2.05
N ILE A 139 -17.74 -23.99 2.98
CA ILE A 139 -18.55 -25.20 2.88
C ILE A 139 -19.98 -24.75 2.66
N ASP A 140 -20.46 -24.90 1.44
CA ASP A 140 -21.83 -24.60 1.06
C ASP A 140 -22.67 -25.87 1.11
N ARG A 141 -23.50 -25.98 2.15
CA ARG A 141 -24.37 -27.15 2.36
C ARG A 141 -25.52 -27.21 1.38
N LYS A 142 -26.00 -26.05 0.90
CA LYS A 142 -27.17 -25.97 0.00
C LYS A 142 -26.80 -26.55 -1.36
N ASP A 143 -25.68 -26.09 -1.89
CA ASP A 143 -25.17 -26.50 -3.20
C ASP A 143 -24.27 -27.75 -3.12
N LYS A 144 -23.93 -28.22 -1.91
CA LYS A 144 -23.03 -29.36 -1.63
C LYS A 144 -21.65 -29.19 -2.26
N ILE A 145 -21.03 -28.05 -2.02
CA ILE A 145 -19.75 -27.68 -2.63
C ILE A 145 -18.79 -27.10 -1.62
N LEU A 146 -17.52 -27.37 -1.86
CA LEU A 146 -16.39 -26.77 -1.17
C LEU A 146 -15.76 -25.73 -2.11
N ARG A 147 -15.64 -24.49 -1.67
CA ARG A 147 -15.00 -23.38 -2.41
C ARG A 147 -13.81 -22.85 -1.63
N ALA A 148 -12.70 -22.59 -2.32
CA ALA A 148 -11.54 -21.95 -1.72
C ALA A 148 -11.27 -20.59 -2.39
N TYR A 149 -10.79 -19.64 -1.59
CA TYR A 149 -10.47 -18.29 -2.00
C TYR A 149 -9.05 -17.93 -1.55
N TRP A 150 -8.32 -17.23 -2.41
CA TRP A 150 -6.98 -16.70 -2.15
C TRP A 150 -6.97 -15.20 -2.43
N ASN A 151 -6.70 -14.38 -1.41
CA ASN A 151 -6.81 -12.92 -1.48
C ASN A 151 -8.16 -12.47 -2.07
N ASN A 152 -9.26 -13.02 -1.54
CA ASN A 152 -10.63 -12.77 -1.99
C ASN A 152 -10.97 -13.22 -3.42
N ASN A 153 -10.02 -13.76 -4.19
CA ASN A 153 -10.30 -14.34 -5.49
C ASN A 153 -10.76 -15.79 -5.33
N SER A 154 -11.92 -16.13 -5.89
CA SER A 154 -12.39 -17.51 -5.96
C SER A 154 -11.46 -18.32 -6.87
N ILE A 155 -11.01 -19.48 -6.39
CA ILE A 155 -10.12 -20.36 -7.15
C ILE A 155 -10.94 -21.31 -8.03
N ASP A 156 -11.52 -22.33 -7.42
CA ASP A 156 -12.40 -23.30 -8.06
C ASP A 156 -13.24 -23.98 -6.96
N LYS A 157 -14.19 -24.82 -7.36
CA LYS A 157 -15.09 -25.55 -6.47
C LYS A 157 -15.05 -27.05 -6.74
N ILE A 158 -15.19 -27.84 -5.69
CA ILE A 158 -15.39 -29.29 -5.78
C ILE A 158 -16.70 -29.68 -5.13
N ASN A 159 -17.29 -30.78 -5.61
CA ASN A 159 -18.44 -31.39 -4.97
C ASN A 159 -18.03 -31.93 -3.59
N TYR A 160 -18.76 -31.51 -2.56
CA TYR A 160 -18.56 -31.93 -1.18
C TYR A 160 -19.90 -32.41 -0.62
N PRO A 161 -20.18 -33.72 -0.68
CA PRO A 161 -21.49 -34.29 -0.35
C PRO A 161 -21.74 -34.39 1.17
N ILE A 162 -21.56 -33.28 1.88
CA ILE A 162 -21.94 -33.15 3.29
C ILE A 162 -23.42 -33.42 3.48
N LYS A 163 -23.79 -34.11 4.57
CA LYS A 163 -25.17 -34.48 4.88
C LYS A 163 -25.66 -33.74 6.13
N ASN A 164 -25.54 -34.38 7.30
CA ASN A 164 -26.14 -33.95 8.56
C ASN A 164 -25.09 -33.73 9.64
N GLN A 165 -23.83 -33.51 9.24
CA GLN A 165 -22.74 -33.31 10.18
C GLN A 165 -22.68 -31.86 10.59
N ASP A 166 -22.82 -31.58 11.88
CA ASP A 166 -22.94 -30.22 12.39
C ASP A 166 -21.84 -29.87 13.40
N GLN A 167 -20.95 -30.81 13.71
CA GLN A 167 -19.87 -30.61 14.67
C GLN A 167 -18.51 -30.75 13.99
N PHE A 168 -17.70 -29.69 14.05
CA PHE A 168 -16.39 -29.63 13.38
C PHE A 168 -15.28 -29.26 14.33
N LYS A 169 -14.20 -30.05 14.34
CA LYS A 169 -12.94 -29.69 14.98
C LYS A 169 -12.03 -29.01 13.97
N PHE A 170 -11.40 -27.91 14.38
CA PHE A 170 -10.47 -27.16 13.56
C PHE A 170 -9.09 -27.18 14.21
N VAL A 171 -8.10 -27.72 13.50
CA VAL A 171 -6.72 -27.81 13.99
C VAL A 171 -5.75 -27.33 12.93
N PHE A 172 -4.82 -26.45 13.32
CA PHE A 172 -3.71 -26.05 12.48
C PHE A 172 -2.43 -26.80 12.87
N GLY A 173 -1.69 -27.30 11.88
CA GLY A 173 -0.47 -28.09 12.10
C GLY A 173 -0.74 -29.56 12.44
N ILE A 174 -0.22 -30.02 13.59
CA ILE A 174 -0.34 -31.40 14.09
C ILE A 174 -1.72 -31.58 14.72
N LYS A 175 -2.48 -32.58 14.28
CA LYS A 175 -3.79 -32.90 14.83
C LYS A 175 -3.68 -33.75 16.08
N ASP A 176 -2.85 -34.80 16.02
CA ASP A 176 -2.65 -35.70 17.15
C ASP A 176 -1.20 -35.69 17.61
N LEU A 177 -0.98 -35.09 18.78
CA LEU A 177 0.33 -35.02 19.41
C LEU A 177 0.87 -36.41 19.78
N LYS A 178 0.00 -37.41 19.94
CA LYS A 178 0.37 -38.81 20.26
C LYS A 178 0.66 -39.65 19.01
N ASP A 179 0.10 -39.30 17.85
CA ASP A 179 0.33 -40.02 16.60
C ASP A 179 1.75 -39.73 16.06
N PHE A 180 2.66 -40.70 16.14
CA PHE A 180 4.04 -40.55 15.68
C PHE A 180 4.16 -40.25 14.17
N SER A 181 3.14 -40.58 13.38
CA SER A 181 3.12 -40.28 11.94
C SER A 181 2.71 -38.84 11.63
N ASP A 182 2.06 -38.15 12.57
CA ASP A 182 1.64 -36.76 12.44
C ASP A 182 2.72 -35.80 12.97
N TYR A 183 3.71 -35.49 12.12
CA TYR A 183 4.84 -34.64 12.50
C TYR A 183 5.10 -33.47 11.56
N ASP A 184 4.52 -33.43 10.36
CA ASP A 184 4.77 -32.35 9.40
C ASP A 184 4.06 -31.06 9.80
N VAL A 185 4.80 -29.96 9.80
CA VAL A 185 4.28 -28.62 10.10
C VAL A 185 4.92 -27.65 9.11
N PRO A 186 4.14 -26.89 8.33
CA PRO A 186 4.69 -25.95 7.38
C PRO A 186 5.28 -24.72 8.09
N ALA A 187 6.22 -24.04 7.45
CA ALA A 187 6.87 -22.85 8.00
C ALA A 187 6.07 -21.58 7.68
N ILE A 188 4.94 -21.46 8.38
CA ILE A 188 3.94 -20.41 8.19
C ILE A 188 3.80 -19.53 9.44
N ALA A 189 3.09 -18.42 9.30
CA ALA A 189 2.52 -17.65 10.39
C ALA A 189 1.03 -17.43 10.11
N VAL A 190 0.20 -17.44 11.16
CA VAL A 190 -1.26 -17.31 11.06
C VAL A 190 -1.77 -16.24 12.02
N LYS A 191 -2.73 -15.42 11.57
CA LYS A 191 -3.49 -14.47 12.40
C LYS A 191 -4.93 -14.31 11.92
N ASN A 192 -5.77 -13.64 12.71
CA ASN A 192 -7.16 -13.28 12.35
C ASN A 192 -8.01 -14.48 11.88
N ILE A 193 -8.09 -15.52 12.71
CA ILE A 193 -8.92 -16.69 12.41
C ILE A 193 -10.38 -16.33 12.63
N ILE A 194 -11.18 -16.43 11.58
CA ILE A 194 -12.59 -16.08 11.55
C ILE A 194 -13.39 -17.30 11.10
N ILE A 195 -14.45 -17.63 11.83
CA ILE A 195 -15.46 -18.60 11.39
C ILE A 195 -16.81 -17.88 11.32
N SER A 196 -17.48 -18.04 10.19
CA SER A 196 -18.76 -17.42 9.89
C SER A 196 -19.76 -18.47 9.44
N GLU A 197 -21.02 -18.31 9.84
CA GLU A 197 -22.14 -19.18 9.52
C GLU A 197 -23.29 -18.34 8.95
N ASN A 198 -23.79 -18.70 7.75
CA ASN A 198 -24.75 -17.88 7.00
C ASN A 198 -24.34 -16.40 6.88
N ASP A 199 -23.06 -16.17 6.53
CA ASP A 199 -22.45 -14.85 6.39
C ASP A 199 -22.42 -13.99 7.67
N LYS A 200 -22.72 -14.56 8.84
CA LYS A 200 -22.56 -13.92 10.15
C LYS A 200 -21.34 -14.50 10.86
N ILE A 201 -20.41 -13.63 11.27
CA ILE A 201 -19.26 -14.04 12.08
C ILE A 201 -19.76 -14.63 13.40
N LYS A 202 -19.37 -15.88 13.66
CA LYS A 202 -19.70 -16.62 14.87
C LYS A 202 -18.53 -16.67 15.84
N TYR A 203 -17.32 -16.82 15.31
CA TYR A 203 -16.09 -16.85 16.11
C TYR A 203 -14.98 -16.03 15.44
N GLN A 204 -14.20 -15.32 16.25
CA GLN A 204 -13.05 -14.54 15.78
C GLN A 204 -11.92 -14.55 16.79
N TRP A 205 -10.75 -15.06 16.38
CA TRP A 205 -9.50 -15.03 17.13
C TRP A 205 -8.47 -14.17 16.40
N GLU A 206 -8.17 -13.00 16.96
CA GLU A 206 -7.14 -12.11 16.41
C GLU A 206 -5.71 -12.68 16.60
N LEU A 207 -5.51 -13.47 17.66
CA LEU A 207 -4.19 -13.92 18.12
C LEU A 207 -3.26 -12.73 18.41
N ASN A 208 -3.78 -11.72 19.10
CA ASN A 208 -3.02 -10.54 19.49
C ASN A 208 -2.44 -10.73 20.91
N PRO A 209 -1.11 -10.90 21.06
CA PRO A 209 -0.47 -11.24 22.34
C PRO A 209 -0.58 -10.15 23.41
N PHE A 210 -1.03 -8.95 23.05
CA PHE A 210 -1.08 -7.81 23.94
C PHE A 210 -2.44 -7.62 24.61
N LYS A 211 -3.49 -8.30 24.16
CA LYS A 211 -4.81 -8.24 24.82
C LYS A 211 -4.80 -9.02 26.13
N GLU A 212 -5.70 -8.69 27.06
CA GLU A 212 -5.89 -9.44 28.32
C GLU A 212 -6.16 -10.93 28.07
N ASN A 213 -6.94 -11.24 27.02
CA ASN A 213 -7.36 -12.59 26.66
C ASN A 213 -6.99 -12.93 25.20
N PRO A 214 -5.69 -13.06 24.87
CA PRO A 214 -5.19 -13.12 23.49
C PRO A 214 -5.54 -14.42 22.73
N LEU A 215 -5.97 -15.44 23.47
CA LEU A 215 -6.35 -16.78 22.97
C LEU A 215 -7.85 -17.06 23.11
N TYR A 216 -8.66 -16.05 23.43
CA TYR A 216 -10.11 -16.18 23.48
C TYR A 216 -10.73 -15.54 22.24
N ASP A 217 -11.87 -16.07 21.81
CA ASP A 217 -12.63 -15.47 20.72
C ASP A 217 -13.36 -14.21 21.19
N ARG A 218 -13.59 -13.27 20.27
CA ARG A 218 -14.18 -11.96 20.57
C ARG A 218 -15.67 -11.98 20.95
N PHE A 219 -16.42 -13.00 20.55
CA PHE A 219 -17.89 -13.03 20.63
C PHE A 219 -18.40 -14.02 21.68
N GLU A 220 -17.88 -15.23 21.72
CA GLU A 220 -18.39 -16.34 22.53
C GLU A 220 -17.43 -16.73 23.68
N ASN A 221 -16.30 -16.01 23.83
CA ASN A 221 -15.27 -16.26 24.83
C ASN A 221 -14.73 -17.72 24.83
N ILE A 222 -14.69 -18.33 23.64
CA ILE A 222 -14.16 -19.65 23.36
C ILE A 222 -12.64 -19.61 23.26
N LYS A 223 -12.00 -20.48 24.04
CA LYS A 223 -10.56 -20.55 24.17
C LYS A 223 -9.89 -21.37 23.06
N VAL A 224 -8.71 -20.93 22.64
CA VAL A 224 -7.79 -21.64 21.74
C VAL A 224 -6.63 -22.17 22.56
N THR A 225 -6.24 -23.41 22.29
CA THR A 225 -4.99 -23.97 22.82
C THR A 225 -3.91 -23.88 21.76
N VAL A 226 -2.78 -23.27 22.10
CA VAL A 226 -1.61 -23.21 21.23
C VAL A 226 -0.47 -23.96 21.87
N VAL A 227 0.08 -24.91 21.13
CA VAL A 227 1.26 -25.68 21.51
C VAL A 227 2.48 -24.99 20.94
N ASN A 228 3.49 -24.71 21.77
CA ASN A 228 4.74 -24.03 21.39
C ASN A 228 4.55 -22.75 20.54
N PRO A 229 3.78 -21.75 21.00
CA PRO A 229 3.58 -20.52 20.24
C PRO A 229 4.90 -19.76 20.06
N VAL A 230 5.18 -19.33 18.82
CA VAL A 230 6.20 -18.30 18.55
C VAL A 230 5.46 -17.05 18.10
N TRP A 231 5.38 -16.04 18.97
CA TRP A 231 4.60 -14.84 18.67
C TRP A 231 5.33 -13.91 17.71
N ILE A 232 4.59 -13.34 16.76
CA ILE A 232 5.16 -12.52 15.68
C ILE A 232 5.82 -11.24 16.21
N TYR A 233 5.27 -10.62 17.25
CA TYR A 233 5.82 -9.38 17.81
C TYR A 233 7.31 -9.48 18.21
N GLN A 234 7.80 -10.68 18.56
CA GLN A 234 9.21 -10.89 18.90
C GLN A 234 10.13 -10.58 17.72
N ASP A 235 9.66 -10.87 16.50
CA ASP A 235 10.37 -10.58 15.25
C ASP A 235 10.47 -9.07 14.96
N HIS A 236 9.71 -8.22 15.68
CA HIS A 236 9.73 -6.76 15.62
C HIS A 236 10.54 -6.11 16.75
N GLN A 237 11.07 -6.90 17.68
CA GLN A 237 11.85 -6.40 18.83
C GLN A 237 13.29 -6.84 18.78
N LYS A 238 13.51 -8.05 18.26
CA LYS A 238 14.80 -8.70 18.25
C LYS A 238 15.34 -8.76 16.84
N TRP A 239 16.56 -8.30 16.69
CA TRP A 239 17.33 -8.50 15.48
C TRP A 239 17.69 -9.97 15.33
N LYS A 240 17.66 -10.42 14.09
CA LYS A 240 18.06 -11.75 13.68
C LYS A 240 19.32 -11.64 12.86
N HIS A 241 20.32 -12.38 13.27
CA HIS A 241 21.48 -12.67 12.43
C HIS A 241 21.03 -13.43 11.17
N ILE A 242 21.44 -12.95 9.99
CA ILE A 242 21.14 -13.58 8.70
C ILE A 242 22.33 -14.45 8.27
N THR A 243 23.51 -13.84 8.15
CA THR A 243 24.72 -14.50 7.65
C THR A 243 25.96 -13.64 7.91
N ASP A 244 27.12 -14.29 7.88
CA ASP A 244 28.44 -13.67 7.90
C ASP A 244 29.20 -13.97 6.59
N PHE A 245 30.01 -13.01 6.14
CA PHE A 245 30.98 -13.20 5.08
C PHE A 245 32.37 -12.81 5.58
N PHE A 246 33.27 -13.79 5.63
CA PHE A 246 34.69 -13.56 5.86
C PHE A 246 35.36 -13.29 4.51
N ILE A 247 35.89 -12.09 4.34
CA ILE A 247 36.40 -11.62 3.05
C ILE A 247 37.88 -11.97 2.89
N SER A 248 38.69 -11.75 3.93
CA SER A 248 40.13 -11.99 3.89
C SER A 248 40.70 -12.05 5.30
N ASP A 249 41.73 -12.89 5.49
CA ASP A 249 42.55 -12.94 6.71
C ASP A 249 43.49 -11.73 6.85
N SER A 250 43.60 -10.91 5.80
CA SER A 250 44.41 -9.69 5.75
C SER A 250 43.55 -8.45 5.48
N LEU A 251 43.94 -7.29 6.03
CA LEU A 251 43.21 -6.03 5.92
C LEU A 251 43.08 -5.61 4.44
N LEU A 252 41.84 -5.62 3.91
CA LEU A 252 41.54 -5.14 2.57
C LEU A 252 41.17 -3.65 2.60
N ASN A 253 41.94 -2.84 1.89
CA ASN A 253 41.64 -1.42 1.72
C ASN A 253 40.53 -1.15 0.70
N CYS A 254 40.06 -2.15 -0.04
CA CYS A 254 39.15 -2.02 -1.19
C CYS A 254 37.75 -2.59 -0.94
N LEU A 255 37.43 -2.98 0.30
CA LEU A 255 36.12 -3.56 0.61
C LEU A 255 35.06 -2.47 0.60
N GLY A 256 34.07 -2.64 -0.26
CA GLY A 256 32.86 -1.85 -0.26
C GLY A 256 31.62 -2.73 -0.28
N VAL A 257 30.52 -2.17 0.21
CA VAL A 257 29.22 -2.87 0.27
C VAL A 257 28.12 -1.95 -0.24
N ALA A 258 27.26 -2.48 -1.11
CA ALA A 258 26.08 -1.78 -1.63
C ALA A 258 24.82 -2.62 -1.48
N PHE A 259 23.69 -1.95 -1.26
CA PHE A 259 22.39 -2.59 -1.11
C PHE A 259 21.47 -2.28 -2.30
N ASP A 260 20.95 -3.34 -2.91
CA ASP A 260 19.89 -3.29 -3.91
C ASP A 260 18.54 -3.48 -3.24
N SER A 261 17.87 -2.36 -2.99
CA SER A 261 16.51 -2.35 -2.42
C SER A 261 15.42 -2.84 -3.37
N VAL A 262 15.68 -2.87 -4.68
CA VAL A 262 14.68 -3.30 -5.68
C VAL A 262 14.61 -4.81 -5.75
N ASN A 263 15.77 -5.47 -5.86
CA ASN A 263 15.84 -6.92 -6.00
C ASN A 263 16.24 -7.64 -4.71
N SER A 264 16.33 -6.91 -3.58
CA SER A 264 16.73 -7.43 -2.27
C SER A 264 18.08 -8.16 -2.32
N ARG A 265 19.11 -7.50 -2.87
CA ARG A 265 20.46 -8.06 -2.99
C ARG A 265 21.48 -7.22 -2.22
N LEU A 266 22.49 -7.88 -1.69
CA LEU A 266 23.67 -7.25 -1.13
C LEU A 266 24.85 -7.51 -2.08
N PHE A 267 25.58 -6.46 -2.41
CA PHE A 267 26.78 -6.49 -3.23
C PHE A 267 27.99 -6.26 -2.35
N ILE A 268 28.96 -7.16 -2.38
CA ILE A 268 30.19 -7.08 -1.59
C ILE A 268 31.39 -7.19 -2.54
N ASP A 269 32.17 -6.13 -2.64
CA ASP A 269 33.38 -6.09 -3.47
C ASP A 269 34.57 -6.69 -2.70
N ARG A 270 35.10 -7.81 -3.21
CA ARG A 270 36.20 -8.55 -2.58
C ARG A 270 37.51 -8.39 -3.33
N LYS A 271 37.74 -7.22 -3.93
CA LYS A 271 38.93 -6.86 -4.74
C LYS A 271 38.99 -7.54 -6.10
N SER A 272 38.89 -8.86 -6.14
CA SER A 272 39.05 -9.67 -7.37
C SER A 272 37.71 -10.11 -7.96
N ASP A 273 36.64 -10.01 -7.18
CA ASP A 273 35.29 -10.39 -7.59
C ASP A 273 34.22 -9.68 -6.75
N LEU A 274 32.99 -9.76 -7.25
CA LEU A 274 31.78 -9.27 -6.59
C LEU A 274 30.97 -10.44 -6.08
N LEU A 275 30.78 -10.50 -4.77
CA LEU A 275 29.84 -11.40 -4.13
C LEU A 275 28.45 -10.74 -4.10
N ILE A 276 27.45 -11.46 -4.60
CA ILE A 276 26.05 -11.03 -4.65
C ILE A 276 25.24 -11.98 -3.77
N TYR A 277 24.68 -11.47 -2.69
CA TYR A 277 23.82 -12.24 -1.79
C TYR A 277 22.36 -11.84 -1.97
N ASN A 278 21.49 -12.81 -2.28
CA ASN A 278 20.06 -12.58 -2.42
C ASN A 278 19.35 -12.86 -1.09
N LEU A 279 18.76 -11.82 -0.50
CA LEU A 279 18.12 -11.86 0.82
C LEU A 279 16.83 -12.70 0.88
N ILE A 280 16.18 -12.93 -0.26
CA ILE A 280 14.92 -13.69 -0.33
C ILE A 280 15.22 -15.19 -0.38
N SER A 281 16.09 -15.61 -1.29
CA SER A 281 16.44 -17.01 -1.51
C SER A 281 17.48 -17.54 -0.51
N GLY A 282 18.25 -16.64 0.11
CA GLY A 282 19.39 -16.96 0.98
C GLY A 282 20.58 -17.55 0.23
N LYS A 283 20.64 -17.35 -1.10
CA LYS A 283 21.72 -17.84 -1.96
C LYS A 283 22.66 -16.71 -2.34
N ASP A 284 23.94 -17.06 -2.45
CA ASP A 284 24.99 -16.22 -2.99
C ASP A 284 25.36 -16.60 -4.43
N SER A 285 25.96 -15.65 -5.14
CA SER A 285 26.57 -15.83 -6.45
C SER A 285 27.78 -14.91 -6.57
N VAL A 286 28.72 -15.25 -7.45
CA VAL A 286 29.98 -14.51 -7.60
C VAL A 286 30.16 -14.10 -9.06
N ILE A 287 30.52 -12.83 -9.28
CA ILE A 287 31.00 -12.33 -10.56
C ILE A 287 32.51 -12.08 -10.43
N LYS A 288 33.32 -12.90 -11.11
CA LYS A 288 34.76 -12.65 -11.25
C LYS A 288 34.97 -11.41 -12.13
N TYR A 289 35.87 -10.53 -11.71
CA TYR A 289 36.21 -9.35 -12.50
C TYR A 289 37.27 -9.68 -13.54
N ASP A 290 37.18 -9.01 -14.69
CA ASP A 290 38.26 -9.02 -15.69
C ASP A 290 39.44 -8.10 -15.28
N SER A 291 39.23 -7.27 -14.25
CA SER A 291 40.20 -6.32 -13.70
C SER A 291 40.06 -6.23 -12.18
N ILE A 292 41.14 -5.95 -11.45
CA ILE A 292 41.05 -5.74 -10.00
C ILE A 292 40.21 -4.49 -9.71
N SER A 293 39.38 -4.54 -8.67
CA SER A 293 38.65 -3.38 -8.18
C SER A 293 39.64 -2.25 -7.85
N PRO A 294 39.46 -1.06 -8.43
CA PRO A 294 40.32 0.08 -8.18
C PRO A 294 40.09 0.68 -6.78
N GLY A 295 39.07 0.21 -6.05
CA GLY A 295 38.64 0.77 -4.78
C GLY A 295 39.75 0.87 -3.73
N TYR A 296 39.88 2.04 -3.12
CA TYR A 296 40.65 2.24 -1.89
C TYR A 296 39.83 3.13 -0.96
N TRP A 297 39.45 2.62 0.21
CA TRP A 297 38.56 3.26 1.18
C TRP A 297 37.31 3.84 0.53
N ASN A 298 36.65 2.98 -0.24
CA ASN A 298 35.55 3.33 -1.11
C ASN A 298 34.19 3.01 -0.47
N GLU A 299 33.20 3.87 -0.71
CA GLU A 299 31.79 3.50 -0.55
C GLU A 299 31.25 2.99 -1.88
N LEU A 300 30.40 1.96 -1.84
CA LEU A 300 29.74 1.40 -3.01
C LEU A 300 28.26 1.76 -3.03
N PHE A 301 27.78 2.09 -4.22
CA PHE A 301 26.39 2.44 -4.46
C PHE A 301 25.90 1.71 -5.70
N TYR A 302 24.78 1.02 -5.56
CA TYR A 302 24.13 0.35 -6.68
C TYR A 302 23.13 1.28 -7.34
N ASP A 303 23.25 1.42 -8.66
CA ASP A 303 22.31 2.14 -9.51
C ASP A 303 21.58 1.14 -10.41
N ASP A 304 20.35 0.83 -10.01
CA ASP A 304 19.49 -0.13 -10.68
C ASP A 304 19.09 0.31 -12.09
N SER A 305 18.98 1.61 -12.34
CA SER A 305 18.57 2.13 -13.66
C SER A 305 19.63 1.82 -14.73
N ASN A 306 20.90 2.00 -14.37
CA ASN A 306 22.02 1.74 -15.28
C ASN A 306 22.58 0.31 -15.12
N GLN A 307 22.20 -0.42 -14.06
CA GLN A 307 22.80 -1.72 -13.67
C GLN A 307 24.32 -1.60 -13.44
N VAL A 308 24.73 -0.58 -12.69
CA VAL A 308 26.14 -0.32 -12.37
C VAL A 308 26.34 -0.17 -10.87
N LEU A 309 27.54 -0.51 -10.40
CA LEU A 309 28.03 -0.12 -9.07
C LEU A 309 28.98 1.05 -9.22
N TYR A 310 28.65 2.15 -8.56
CA TYR A 310 29.60 3.23 -8.38
C TYR A 310 30.47 2.97 -7.16
N SER A 311 31.74 3.29 -7.29
CA SER A 311 32.74 3.23 -6.23
C SER A 311 33.40 4.58 -6.05
N PHE A 312 33.33 5.10 -4.82
CA PHE A 312 33.81 6.43 -4.50
C PHE A 312 34.82 6.37 -3.37
N MET A 313 36.04 6.82 -3.62
CA MET A 313 37.00 7.07 -2.55
C MET A 313 36.40 8.07 -1.55
N ASN A 314 36.51 7.77 -0.26
CA ASN A 314 36.14 8.71 0.78
C ASN A 314 36.89 10.03 0.59
N GLY A 315 36.15 11.15 0.62
CA GLY A 315 36.75 12.48 0.56
C GLY A 315 36.96 13.11 -0.81
N MET A 316 36.01 12.93 -1.74
CA MET A 316 36.03 13.53 -3.08
C MET A 316 37.23 13.09 -3.95
N GLY A 317 37.59 11.80 -3.88
CA GLY A 317 38.66 11.24 -4.71
C GLY A 317 38.14 10.43 -5.90
N GLN A 318 38.93 9.41 -6.24
CA GLN A 318 38.69 8.49 -7.35
C GLN A 318 37.23 7.99 -7.41
N VAL A 319 36.67 8.08 -8.60
CA VAL A 319 35.35 7.58 -8.98
C VAL A 319 35.56 6.47 -10.01
N SER A 320 35.02 5.31 -9.70
CA SER A 320 35.05 4.14 -10.59
C SER A 320 33.65 3.56 -10.74
N VAL A 321 33.40 2.92 -11.87
CA VAL A 321 32.12 2.31 -12.21
C VAL A 321 32.35 0.86 -12.59
N PHE A 322 31.62 -0.04 -11.96
CA PHE A 322 31.53 -1.43 -12.37
C PHE A 322 30.24 -1.65 -13.12
N ASP A 323 30.35 -2.05 -14.38
CA ASP A 323 29.21 -2.44 -15.18
C ASP A 323 28.92 -3.94 -14.94
N LEU A 324 27.71 -4.26 -14.44
CA LEU A 324 27.35 -5.64 -14.13
C LEU A 324 27.19 -6.52 -15.39
N ARG A 325 26.93 -5.92 -16.55
CA ARG A 325 26.72 -6.61 -17.84
C ARG A 325 28.07 -6.96 -18.45
N GLU A 326 28.96 -5.97 -18.51
CA GLU A 326 30.32 -6.12 -19.05
C GLU A 326 31.29 -6.76 -18.04
N LYS A 327 30.91 -6.87 -16.76
CA LYS A 327 31.72 -7.43 -15.66
C LYS A 327 33.08 -6.77 -15.48
N LYS A 328 33.15 -5.48 -15.79
CA LYS A 328 34.40 -4.72 -15.87
C LYS A 328 34.34 -3.43 -15.06
N TRP A 329 35.45 -3.14 -14.38
CA TRP A 329 35.67 -1.85 -13.75
C TRP A 329 36.21 -0.84 -14.75
N THR A 330 35.66 0.37 -14.71
CA THR A 330 36.17 1.54 -15.42
C THR A 330 36.46 2.64 -14.41
N VAL A 331 37.73 3.06 -14.34
CA VAL A 331 38.12 4.23 -13.54
C VAL A 331 37.80 5.47 -14.36
N ILE A 332 36.85 6.27 -13.87
CA ILE A 332 36.45 7.52 -14.53
C ILE A 332 37.38 8.65 -14.10
N ASP A 333 37.70 8.68 -12.81
CA ASP A 333 38.55 9.67 -12.17
C ASP A 333 39.80 9.02 -11.59
N TYR A 334 40.96 9.49 -12.01
CA TYR A 334 42.25 9.06 -11.45
C TYR A 334 42.77 10.00 -10.37
N SER A 335 42.03 11.07 -10.05
CA SER A 335 42.41 12.00 -9.00
C SER A 335 42.46 11.25 -7.68
N ARG A 336 43.66 11.23 -7.13
CA ARG A 336 43.92 10.71 -5.80
C ARG A 336 44.13 11.91 -4.91
N ASN A 337 43.12 12.77 -4.77
CA ASN A 337 43.26 13.94 -3.91
C ASN A 337 43.39 13.46 -2.46
N TYR A 338 44.62 13.11 -2.08
CA TYR A 338 45.00 12.39 -0.85
C TYR A 338 44.96 13.28 0.37
N SER A 339 44.65 14.57 0.22
CA SER A 339 44.64 15.52 1.32
C SER A 339 43.48 15.29 2.32
N GLY A 340 42.75 14.18 2.29
CA GLY A 340 41.94 13.74 3.45
C GLY A 340 40.75 14.65 3.79
N HIS A 341 39.90 14.90 2.80
CA HIS A 341 38.74 15.78 2.97
C HIS A 341 37.45 14.96 3.19
N TYR A 342 36.40 15.57 3.74
CA TYR A 342 35.02 15.05 3.79
C TYR A 342 34.79 13.58 4.26
N PHE A 343 35.56 13.07 5.21
CA PHE A 343 35.22 11.80 5.90
C PHE A 343 33.88 11.92 6.62
N GLY A 344 33.08 10.85 6.65
CA GLY A 344 31.75 10.89 7.28
C GLY A 344 30.75 11.80 6.55
N SER A 345 31.01 12.15 5.28
CA SER A 345 30.07 12.82 4.39
C SER A 345 28.92 11.90 3.98
N ALA A 346 27.75 12.44 3.69
CA ALA A 346 26.74 11.73 2.93
C ALA A 346 27.09 11.72 1.43
N LYS A 347 27.00 10.56 0.79
CA LYS A 347 27.10 10.41 -0.68
C LYS A 347 25.82 9.78 -1.20
N PHE A 348 25.31 10.25 -2.34
CA PHE A 348 24.03 9.81 -2.88
C PHE A 348 23.85 10.16 -4.36
N ILE A 349 22.82 9.58 -4.98
CA ILE A 349 22.51 9.74 -6.41
C ILE A 349 21.15 10.45 -6.56
N TYR A 350 21.08 11.47 -7.43
CA TYR A 350 19.83 12.16 -7.79
C TYR A 350 19.82 12.78 -9.21
N PRO A 351 18.72 12.64 -9.97
CA PRO A 351 17.65 11.65 -9.80
C PRO A 351 18.21 10.22 -9.91
N LYS A 352 17.39 9.17 -9.79
CA LYS A 352 17.86 7.80 -10.06
C LYS A 352 18.50 7.72 -11.45
N GLY A 353 19.62 7.00 -11.58
CA GLY A 353 20.40 7.00 -12.82
C GLY A 353 21.10 8.32 -13.16
N GLY A 354 21.04 9.31 -12.27
CA GLY A 354 21.44 10.69 -12.51
C GLY A 354 22.80 11.06 -11.90
N ASN A 355 22.85 12.22 -11.26
CA ASN A 355 24.11 12.82 -10.82
C ASN A 355 24.53 12.31 -9.44
N LEU A 356 25.84 12.28 -9.20
CA LEU A 356 26.41 11.94 -7.90
C LEU A 356 26.58 13.18 -7.05
N TYR A 357 26.27 13.08 -5.77
CA TYR A 357 26.38 14.16 -4.80
C TYR A 357 27.18 13.75 -3.57
N LEU A 358 27.84 14.74 -2.96
CA LEU A 358 28.50 14.63 -1.67
C LEU A 358 28.09 15.83 -0.80
N LEU A 359 27.72 15.59 0.46
CA LEU A 359 27.32 16.62 1.41
C LEU A 359 28.08 16.47 2.73
N GLY A 360 28.67 17.57 3.21
CA GLY A 360 29.30 17.68 4.52
C GLY A 360 30.48 16.72 4.71
N GLY A 361 30.93 16.57 5.95
CA GLY A 361 32.06 15.69 6.31
C GLY A 361 33.25 16.45 6.91
N TYR A 362 34.24 15.69 7.36
CA TYR A 362 35.41 16.15 8.12
C TYR A 362 36.72 16.04 7.33
N GLY A 363 37.60 17.02 7.51
CA GLY A 363 39.00 16.93 7.07
C GLY A 363 39.77 18.20 7.40
N TRP A 364 41.08 18.08 7.66
CA TRP A 364 41.94 19.18 8.12
C TRP A 364 41.40 19.89 9.37
N TYR A 365 41.10 19.13 10.42
CA TYR A 365 40.60 19.68 11.68
C TYR A 365 39.32 20.51 11.52
N SER A 366 38.54 20.27 10.45
CA SER A 366 37.33 21.03 10.19
C SER A 366 36.22 20.21 9.53
N VAL A 367 35.02 20.30 10.08
CA VAL A 367 33.78 19.78 9.51
C VAL A 367 33.17 20.81 8.56
N LYS A 368 32.39 20.35 7.58
CA LYS A 368 31.88 21.17 6.47
C LYS A 368 30.39 20.93 6.26
N ASN A 369 29.72 21.82 5.55
CA ASN A 369 28.31 21.72 5.12
C ASN A 369 28.17 21.94 3.60
N ASP A 370 29.28 21.80 2.86
CA ASP A 370 29.31 21.98 1.42
C ASP A 370 28.58 20.85 0.69
N LEU A 371 27.87 21.22 -0.39
CA LEU A 371 27.29 20.28 -1.34
C LEU A 371 28.13 20.27 -2.63
N PHE A 372 28.48 19.09 -3.10
CA PHE A 372 29.16 18.88 -4.37
C PHE A 372 28.35 17.98 -5.28
N LYS A 373 28.52 18.18 -6.58
CA LYS A 373 28.04 17.29 -7.64
C LYS A 373 29.21 16.83 -8.50
N TYR A 374 29.24 15.54 -8.85
CA TYR A 374 30.25 15.03 -9.77
C TYR A 374 29.89 15.34 -11.23
N ASN A 375 30.82 15.95 -11.95
CA ASN A 375 30.71 16.17 -13.39
C ASN A 375 31.46 15.06 -14.13
N PHE A 376 30.71 14.11 -14.71
CA PHE A 376 31.29 12.98 -15.44
C PHE A 376 32.02 13.37 -16.72
N TYR A 377 31.67 14.49 -17.35
CA TYR A 377 32.36 14.97 -18.56
C TYR A 377 33.72 15.61 -18.20
N GLN A 378 33.72 16.50 -17.22
CA GLN A 378 34.93 17.20 -16.76
C GLN A 378 35.77 16.35 -15.80
N LYS A 379 35.25 15.21 -15.33
CA LYS A 379 35.88 14.28 -14.39
C LYS A 379 36.36 14.96 -13.11
N LYS A 380 35.47 15.76 -12.50
CA LYS A 380 35.77 16.48 -11.25
C LYS A 380 34.51 16.71 -10.44
N TRP A 381 34.70 16.91 -9.14
CA TRP A 381 33.66 17.40 -8.25
C TRP A 381 33.49 18.92 -8.37
N GLU A 382 32.26 19.37 -8.56
CA GLU A 382 31.88 20.77 -8.66
C GLU A 382 31.06 21.18 -7.43
N LYS A 383 31.47 22.27 -6.77
CA LYS A 383 30.73 22.80 -5.62
C LYS A 383 29.41 23.40 -6.10
N ILE A 384 28.32 23.03 -5.44
CA ILE A 384 27.00 23.61 -5.67
C ILE A 384 26.79 24.76 -4.69
N ASN A 385 26.47 25.93 -5.24
CA ASN A 385 26.06 27.07 -4.44
C ASN A 385 24.57 26.93 -4.11
N LEU A 386 24.28 26.52 -2.87
CA LEU A 386 22.92 26.50 -2.35
C LEU A 386 22.38 27.93 -2.25
N LYS A 387 21.12 28.13 -2.64
CA LYS A 387 20.44 29.43 -2.47
C LYS A 387 20.28 29.81 -1.01
N LYS A 388 20.15 28.79 -0.15
CA LYS A 388 20.05 28.93 1.30
C LYS A 388 20.64 27.70 1.98
N ASN A 389 21.51 27.89 2.98
CA ASN A 389 22.07 26.82 3.79
C ASN A 389 22.02 27.20 5.27
N GLU A 390 21.09 26.63 6.02
CA GLU A 390 20.93 26.87 7.46
C GLU A 390 21.68 25.85 8.33
N MET A 391 22.28 24.82 7.73
CA MET A 391 22.91 23.73 8.46
C MET A 391 24.32 24.12 8.90
N ASN A 392 24.57 24.04 10.21
CA ASN A 392 25.92 24.14 10.73
C ASN A 392 26.81 23.01 10.16
N PRO A 393 28.10 23.28 9.86
CA PRO A 393 29.07 22.28 9.44
C PRO A 393 29.07 21.02 10.32
N ARG A 394 29.04 19.84 9.69
CA ARG A 394 28.89 18.55 10.39
C ARG A 394 29.36 17.33 9.59
N THR A 395 29.51 16.21 10.28
CA THR A 395 29.94 14.91 9.77
C THR A 395 29.25 13.77 10.54
N TRP A 396 29.27 12.55 10.01
CA TRP A 396 28.71 11.35 10.66
C TRP A 396 27.25 11.56 11.12
N PHE A 397 26.47 12.22 10.27
CA PHE A 397 25.05 12.46 10.44
C PHE A 397 24.24 11.39 9.70
N ALA A 398 23.01 11.14 10.15
CA ALA A 398 22.11 10.27 9.44
C ALA A 398 21.49 11.01 8.26
N PHE A 399 21.41 10.35 7.10
CA PHE A 399 21.00 10.93 5.83
C PHE A 399 20.09 9.96 5.07
N GLY A 400 19.01 10.46 4.48
CA GLY A 400 18.08 9.61 3.76
C GLY A 400 17.11 10.41 2.91
N LYS A 401 16.22 9.72 2.19
CA LYS A 401 15.19 10.38 1.39
C LYS A 401 14.22 11.16 2.28
N GLY A 402 13.87 12.36 1.85
CA GLY A 402 12.88 13.23 2.48
C GLY A 402 11.44 12.89 2.07
N PHE A 403 10.54 13.85 2.30
CA PHE A 403 9.09 13.69 2.08
C PHE A 403 8.77 13.64 0.60
N ASN A 404 9.40 14.47 -0.22
CA ASN A 404 9.16 14.53 -1.66
C ASN A 404 10.37 14.04 -2.48
N GLU A 405 10.17 13.87 -3.78
CA GLU A 405 11.26 13.55 -4.69
C GLU A 405 12.26 14.71 -4.79
N GLY A 406 13.56 14.41 -4.71
CA GLY A 406 14.62 15.42 -4.67
C GLY A 406 14.87 16.02 -3.29
N GLU A 407 14.09 15.59 -2.28
CA GLU A 407 14.33 15.96 -0.90
C GLU A 407 15.12 14.89 -0.15
N TYR A 408 15.97 15.35 0.76
CA TYR A 408 16.79 14.52 1.61
C TYR A 408 16.75 15.03 3.05
N LEU A 409 16.46 14.13 3.98
CA LEU A 409 16.41 14.39 5.40
C LEU A 409 17.78 14.13 6.01
N ILE A 410 18.25 15.07 6.83
CA ILE A 410 19.50 15.00 7.58
C ILE A 410 19.15 15.08 9.06
N TYR A 411 19.74 14.21 9.87
CA TYR A 411 19.59 14.22 11.32
C TYR A 411 20.94 14.16 12.04
N GLY A 412 21.12 15.06 13.00
CA GLY A 412 22.21 15.02 13.95
C GLY A 412 23.60 15.14 13.33
N GLY A 413 24.55 14.35 13.83
CA GLY A 413 25.97 14.38 13.49
C GLY A 413 26.85 15.11 14.50
N LEU A 414 28.14 15.12 14.22
CA LEU A 414 29.17 15.82 15.02
C LEU A 414 29.56 17.12 14.33
N GLY A 415 29.57 18.23 15.08
CA GLY A 415 30.04 19.51 14.56
C GLY A 415 29.79 20.69 15.49
N ASN A 416 29.98 21.89 14.96
CA ASN A 416 29.75 23.16 15.66
C ASN A 416 29.50 24.28 14.62
N LYS A 417 29.27 25.51 15.10
CA LYS A 417 28.93 26.65 14.22
C LYS A 417 30.10 27.10 13.33
N SER A 418 31.33 27.08 13.84
CA SER A 418 32.52 27.52 13.09
C SER A 418 33.02 26.47 12.10
N GLY A 419 32.65 25.21 12.31
CA GLY A 419 33.17 24.04 11.64
C GLY A 419 34.57 23.64 12.09
N LYS A 420 35.20 24.32 13.05
CA LYS A 420 36.60 24.09 13.42
C LYS A 420 36.74 23.20 14.65
N GLN A 421 37.72 22.30 14.66
CA GLN A 421 37.89 21.33 15.74
C GLN A 421 38.40 21.97 17.04
N GLU A 422 39.16 23.06 16.96
CA GLU A 422 39.64 23.80 18.13
C GLU A 422 38.50 24.38 19.00
N ASP A 423 37.33 24.61 18.42
CA ASP A 423 36.15 25.08 19.14
C ASP A 423 35.36 23.94 19.82
N GLY A 424 35.80 22.69 19.63
CA GLY A 424 35.15 21.48 20.14
C GLY A 424 33.90 21.08 19.34
N PHE A 425 33.73 19.79 19.10
CA PHE A 425 32.54 19.25 18.42
C PHE A 425 31.48 18.80 19.42
N ASN A 426 30.21 19.02 19.06
CA ASN A 426 29.04 18.62 19.82
C ASN A 426 28.23 17.58 19.04
N ASN A 427 27.54 16.70 19.76
CA ASN A 427 26.48 15.86 19.19
C ASN A 427 25.23 16.69 18.92
N LEU A 428 24.93 16.88 17.65
CA LEU A 428 23.80 17.68 17.19
C LEU A 428 22.52 16.82 17.23
N ASN A 429 21.38 17.42 17.52
CA ASN A 429 20.10 16.70 17.60
C ASN A 429 19.03 17.52 16.87
N ASP A 430 19.33 17.97 15.67
CA ASP A 430 18.46 18.78 14.83
C ASP A 430 18.26 18.12 13.45
N PHE A 431 17.15 18.48 12.80
CA PHE A 431 16.81 18.01 11.45
C PHE A 431 16.97 19.11 10.42
N PHE A 432 17.42 18.72 9.24
CA PHE A 432 17.45 19.57 8.06
C PHE A 432 16.85 18.84 6.87
N LEU A 433 16.24 19.62 5.98
CA LEU A 433 15.74 19.17 4.70
C LEU A 433 16.56 19.84 3.60
N LEU A 434 17.31 19.03 2.84
CA LEU A 434 17.94 19.43 1.60
C LEU A 434 16.94 19.18 0.47
N ASN A 435 16.61 20.22 -0.30
CA ASN A 435 15.78 20.11 -1.50
C ASN A 435 16.64 20.46 -2.72
N LEU A 436 16.88 19.49 -3.60
CA LEU A 436 17.70 19.66 -4.80
C LEU A 436 16.97 20.36 -5.95
N ASN A 437 15.64 20.45 -5.91
CA ASN A 437 14.84 21.14 -6.92
C ASN A 437 14.93 22.66 -6.75
N ASP A 438 14.90 23.16 -5.51
CA ASP A 438 15.03 24.59 -5.22
C ASP A 438 16.44 25.02 -4.78
N LEU A 439 17.34 24.05 -4.54
CA LEU A 439 18.70 24.20 -4.02
C LEU A 439 18.76 24.88 -2.64
N THR A 440 17.84 24.49 -1.75
CA THR A 440 17.83 24.98 -0.37
C THR A 440 18.10 23.86 0.63
N LEU A 441 18.78 24.23 1.72
CA LEU A 441 18.99 23.38 2.88
C LEU A 441 18.48 24.15 4.10
N LYS A 442 17.30 23.75 4.60
CA LYS A 442 16.55 24.45 5.65
C LYS A 442 16.44 23.59 6.90
N LYS A 443 16.48 24.21 8.08
CA LYS A 443 16.21 23.54 9.35
C LYS A 443 14.74 23.14 9.40
N LEU A 444 14.49 21.87 9.64
CA LEU A 444 13.13 21.36 9.82
C LEU A 444 12.66 21.73 11.23
N LYS A 445 11.50 22.38 11.34
CA LYS A 445 10.85 22.61 12.63
C LYS A 445 10.10 21.34 13.03
N TYR A 446 10.34 20.87 14.24
CA TYR A 446 9.61 19.76 14.86
C TYR A 446 9.55 19.99 16.37
N PRO A 447 8.59 19.39 17.09
CA PRO A 447 8.53 19.52 18.54
C PRO A 447 9.82 19.02 19.17
N GLU A 448 10.46 19.84 20.01
CA GLU A 448 11.66 19.39 20.72
C GLU A 448 11.31 18.22 21.64
N GLY A 449 11.84 17.04 21.30
CA GLY A 449 11.72 15.83 22.09
C GLY A 449 12.92 15.59 22.99
N GLN A 450 12.96 14.41 23.61
CA GLN A 450 14.15 13.94 24.31
C GLN A 450 15.33 13.84 23.31
N ARG A 451 16.54 14.15 23.78
CA ARG A 451 17.75 14.01 22.98
C ARG A 451 18.29 12.60 23.14
N ILE A 452 18.78 12.01 22.05
CA ILE A 452 19.54 10.77 22.14
C ILE A 452 21.00 11.11 22.38
N ASN A 453 21.60 10.43 23.36
CA ASN A 453 23.04 10.39 23.48
C ASN A 453 23.61 9.31 22.55
N TYR A 454 24.57 9.71 21.72
CA TYR A 454 25.25 8.86 20.76
C TYR A 454 26.66 9.43 20.51
N VAL A 455 27.54 8.63 19.93
CA VAL A 455 28.88 9.04 19.53
C VAL A 455 28.90 9.34 18.03
N VAL A 456 28.37 8.41 17.22
CA VAL A 456 28.31 8.48 15.75
C VAL A 456 26.96 7.96 15.29
N LEU A 457 26.41 8.53 14.21
CA LEU A 457 25.25 8.00 13.52
C LEU A 457 25.67 7.24 12.26
N ALA A 458 24.89 6.23 11.89
CA ALA A 458 25.00 5.62 10.58
C ALA A 458 24.57 6.61 9.50
N ASN A 459 25.24 6.56 8.34
CA ASN A 459 24.95 7.46 7.23
C ASN A 459 23.52 7.31 6.68
N TYR A 460 22.88 6.14 6.78
CA TYR A 460 21.54 5.93 6.22
C TYR A 460 20.44 5.94 7.28
N LEU A 461 19.39 6.74 7.02
CA LEU A 461 18.11 6.68 7.73
C LEU A 461 16.98 6.27 6.79
N TYR A 462 15.88 5.84 7.38
CA TYR A 462 14.62 5.59 6.69
C TYR A 462 13.51 6.48 7.26
N LEU A 463 12.80 7.19 6.40
CA LEU A 463 11.61 7.97 6.75
C LEU A 463 10.36 7.20 6.29
N ASN A 464 9.51 6.81 7.24
CA ASN A 464 8.13 6.44 6.93
C ASN A 464 7.32 7.72 6.73
N LYS A 465 6.95 7.99 5.47
CA LYS A 465 6.18 9.19 5.11
C LYS A 465 4.76 9.17 5.68
N LYS A 466 4.16 7.99 5.89
CA LYS A 466 2.76 7.85 6.31
C LYS A 466 2.51 8.40 7.72
N ASP A 467 3.46 8.20 8.63
CA ASP A 467 3.35 8.63 10.03
C ASP A 467 4.45 9.62 10.45
N SER A 468 5.28 10.05 9.49
CA SER A 468 6.45 10.91 9.70
C SER A 468 7.44 10.36 10.73
N THR A 469 7.62 9.04 10.77
CA THR A 469 8.59 8.38 11.67
C THR A 469 9.92 8.11 10.97
N VAL A 470 11.00 8.57 11.59
CA VAL A 470 12.38 8.38 11.13
C VAL A 470 13.04 7.26 11.93
N TYR A 471 13.71 6.35 11.23
CA TYR A 471 14.49 5.26 11.79
C TYR A 471 15.96 5.41 11.42
N PHE A 472 16.85 5.30 12.40
CA PHE A 472 18.28 5.46 12.19
C PHE A 472 19.09 4.68 13.24
N LEU A 473 20.31 4.29 12.87
CA LEU A 473 21.23 3.62 13.78
C LEU A 473 22.14 4.63 14.48
N SER A 474 22.41 4.38 15.76
CA SER A 474 23.38 5.14 16.56
C SER A 474 24.38 4.21 17.22
N LYS A 475 25.66 4.58 17.20
CA LYS A 475 26.69 4.03 18.07
C LYS A 475 26.65 4.75 19.43
N THR A 476 26.59 4.01 20.52
CA THR A 476 26.66 4.53 21.89
C THR A 476 27.74 3.78 22.67
N ASP A 477 28.65 4.51 23.32
CA ASP A 477 29.69 3.91 24.15
C ASP A 477 29.13 3.55 25.53
N GLU A 478 29.53 2.38 26.03
CA GLU A 478 29.17 1.79 27.31
C GLU A 478 30.44 1.17 27.93
N GLY A 479 31.18 2.00 28.67
CA GLY A 479 32.51 1.64 29.17
C GLY A 479 33.52 1.51 28.03
N ASP A 480 34.29 0.41 28.02
CA ASP A 480 35.30 0.13 26.99
C ASP A 480 34.70 -0.45 25.69
N TYR A 481 33.38 -0.60 25.64
CA TYR A 481 32.64 -1.15 24.51
C TYR A 481 31.67 -0.10 23.96
N PHE A 482 31.22 -0.32 22.73
CA PHE A 482 30.10 0.40 22.15
C PHE A 482 29.08 -0.57 21.59
N ASN A 483 27.83 -0.13 21.61
CA ASN A 483 26.68 -0.84 21.09
C ASN A 483 26.06 -0.07 19.93
N ILE A 484 25.51 -0.80 18.95
CA ILE A 484 24.71 -0.23 17.88
C ILE A 484 23.23 -0.41 18.20
N TYR A 485 22.51 0.70 18.21
CA TYR A 485 21.08 0.74 18.52
C TYR A 485 20.27 1.26 17.35
N LEU A 486 19.08 0.67 17.14
CA LEU A 486 18.05 1.24 16.30
C LEU A 486 17.21 2.23 17.10
N ASN A 487 17.07 3.43 16.58
CA ASN A 487 16.22 4.46 17.17
C ASN A 487 15.09 4.79 16.19
N LYS A 488 13.91 5.11 16.75
CA LYS A 488 12.79 5.66 16.01
C LYS A 488 12.39 7.00 16.61
N MET A 489 12.09 7.96 15.75
CA MET A 489 11.62 9.28 16.14
C MET A 489 10.43 9.70 15.30
N ASN A 490 9.35 10.12 15.93
CA ASN A 490 8.20 10.69 15.23
C ASN A 490 8.36 12.21 15.09
N LEU A 491 8.38 12.72 13.87
CA LEU A 491 8.60 14.15 13.59
C LEU A 491 7.39 15.02 13.96
N ASN A 492 6.19 14.45 14.06
CA ASN A 492 4.98 15.19 14.42
C ASN A 492 4.86 15.41 15.93
N THR A 493 5.29 14.43 16.73
CA THR A 493 5.19 14.50 18.20
C THR A 493 6.51 14.82 18.88
N GLY A 494 7.65 14.67 18.19
CA GLY A 494 8.98 14.71 18.79
C GLY A 494 9.29 13.46 19.63
N ALA A 495 8.36 12.49 19.72
CA ALA A 495 8.55 11.30 20.52
C ALA A 495 9.68 10.44 19.96
N ILE A 496 10.56 10.00 20.83
CA ILE A 496 11.77 9.27 20.49
C ILE A 496 11.88 8.03 21.34
N SER A 497 12.30 6.93 20.73
CA SER A 497 12.50 5.68 21.46
C SER A 497 13.59 4.85 20.81
N ARG A 498 14.31 4.13 21.66
CA ARG A 498 15.34 3.19 21.27
C ARG A 498 14.78 1.77 21.35
N ILE A 499 15.03 0.97 20.32
CA ILE A 499 14.77 -0.46 20.36
C ILE A 499 15.82 -1.07 21.29
N LYS A 500 15.37 -1.80 22.34
CA LYS A 500 16.24 -2.27 23.42
C LYS A 500 17.33 -3.24 22.95
N ASP A 501 17.04 -4.03 21.92
CA ASP A 501 17.96 -5.04 21.42
C ASP A 501 19.18 -4.42 20.72
N ASN A 502 20.36 -4.60 21.33
CA ASN A 502 21.64 -4.25 20.74
C ASN A 502 22.19 -5.45 19.97
N PHE A 503 21.98 -5.45 18.65
CA PHE A 503 22.33 -6.60 17.82
C PHE A 503 23.83 -6.74 17.54
N TRP A 504 24.63 -5.73 17.89
CA TRP A 504 26.07 -5.73 17.64
C TRP A 504 26.83 -4.85 18.64
N SER A 505 27.98 -5.34 19.09
CA SER A 505 28.87 -4.65 20.02
C SER A 505 30.35 -4.90 19.73
N SER A 506 31.21 -3.94 20.07
CA SER A 506 32.67 -4.11 20.02
C SER A 506 33.40 -3.10 20.87
N ARG A 507 34.73 -3.23 20.99
CA ARG A 507 35.56 -2.27 21.74
C ARG A 507 35.57 -0.92 21.06
N THR A 508 35.66 0.15 21.85
CA THR A 508 35.60 1.55 21.36
C THR A 508 36.71 1.94 20.39
N ASP A 509 37.85 1.24 20.43
CA ASP A 509 38.99 1.40 19.53
C ASP A 509 38.77 0.76 18.14
N LYS A 510 37.75 -0.10 17.98
CA LYS A 510 37.43 -0.72 16.69
C LYS A 510 36.59 0.21 15.82
N TRP A 511 37.07 0.49 14.62
CA TRP A 511 36.30 1.18 13.58
C TRP A 511 35.51 0.18 12.73
N VAL A 512 34.21 0.40 12.58
CA VAL A 512 33.33 -0.38 11.71
C VAL A 512 32.35 0.53 10.97
N TYR A 513 32.05 0.15 9.73
CA TYR A 513 30.95 0.73 8.98
C TYR A 513 29.66 0.01 9.32
N HIS A 514 28.57 0.76 9.38
CA HIS A 514 27.27 0.23 9.71
C HIS A 514 26.19 0.99 8.95
N TYR A 515 25.33 0.25 8.24
CA TYR A 515 24.32 0.80 7.36
C TYR A 515 22.93 0.27 7.73
N LEU A 516 21.91 1.11 7.59
CA LEU A 516 20.51 0.74 7.74
C LEU A 516 19.79 0.85 6.40
N HIS A 517 19.18 -0.24 5.96
CA HIS A 517 18.38 -0.27 4.75
C HIS A 517 16.98 -0.81 5.06
N TYR A 518 15.95 -0.15 4.53
CA TYR A 518 14.61 -0.74 4.51
C TYR A 518 14.45 -1.61 3.26
N ASN A 519 14.15 -2.90 3.46
CA ASN A 519 13.90 -3.84 2.38
C ASN A 519 12.40 -4.03 2.17
N LYS A 520 11.84 -3.39 1.14
CA LYS A 520 10.40 -3.43 0.86
C LYS A 520 9.88 -4.84 0.61
N SER A 521 10.64 -5.69 -0.09
CA SER A 521 10.19 -7.02 -0.49
C SER A 521 10.01 -8.01 0.67
N THR A 522 10.77 -7.82 1.76
CA THR A 522 10.68 -8.65 2.98
C THR A 522 10.08 -7.89 4.17
N ASN A 523 9.72 -6.63 3.98
CA ASN A 523 9.21 -5.72 5.01
C ASN A 523 10.06 -5.74 6.30
N GLU A 524 11.37 -5.56 6.14
CA GLU A 524 12.36 -5.61 7.23
C GLU A 524 13.33 -4.44 7.11
N PHE A 525 13.88 -4.03 8.25
CA PHE A 525 15.16 -3.34 8.25
C PHE A 525 16.29 -4.35 8.15
N ILE A 526 17.24 -4.08 7.26
CA ILE A 526 18.47 -4.81 7.08
C ILE A 526 19.61 -3.92 7.56
N SER A 527 20.38 -4.42 8.52
CA SER A 527 21.61 -3.77 8.98
C SER A 527 22.81 -4.54 8.45
N VAL A 528 23.75 -3.80 7.86
CA VAL A 528 25.03 -4.34 7.40
C VAL A 528 26.12 -3.77 8.28
N ILE A 529 26.85 -4.61 8.99
CA ILE A 529 28.04 -4.22 9.77
C ILE A 529 29.26 -4.76 9.03
N PHE A 530 30.26 -3.92 8.77
CA PHE A 530 31.47 -4.40 8.12
C PHE A 530 32.72 -3.63 8.50
N ASP A 531 33.83 -4.35 8.48
CA ASP A 531 35.19 -3.84 8.55
C ASP A 531 35.98 -4.44 7.38
N SER A 532 37.29 -4.17 7.30
CA SER A 532 38.14 -4.64 6.20
C SER A 532 38.25 -6.17 6.03
N ALA A 533 37.71 -6.98 6.94
CA ALA A 533 37.81 -8.44 6.92
C ALA A 533 36.45 -9.15 6.97
N LYS A 534 35.43 -8.57 7.60
CA LYS A 534 34.14 -9.22 7.83
C LYS A 534 32.96 -8.33 7.40
N VAL A 535 31.95 -8.95 6.80
CA VAL A 535 30.62 -8.37 6.57
C VAL A 535 29.58 -9.21 7.30
N GLU A 536 28.76 -8.59 8.12
CA GLU A 536 27.73 -9.21 8.96
C GLU A 536 26.37 -8.61 8.63
N LEU A 537 25.36 -9.45 8.49
CA LEU A 537 24.04 -9.05 8.05
C LEU A 537 22.98 -9.41 9.09
N TYR A 538 22.20 -8.42 9.49
CA TYR A 538 21.14 -8.56 10.49
C TYR A 538 19.82 -8.04 9.94
N SER A 539 18.70 -8.58 10.43
CA SER A 539 17.35 -8.14 10.07
C SER A 539 16.44 -7.97 11.28
N ILE A 540 15.54 -7.01 11.23
CA ILE A 540 14.42 -6.86 12.17
C ILE A 540 13.15 -6.53 11.40
N SER A 541 12.01 -7.08 11.81
CA SER A 541 10.75 -6.89 11.09
C SER A 541 10.23 -5.47 11.26
N TYR A 542 9.63 -4.95 10.20
CA TYR A 542 9.03 -3.62 10.20
C TYR A 542 7.53 -3.70 10.55
N PRO A 543 7.00 -2.81 11.41
CA PRO A 543 7.72 -1.77 12.15
C PRO A 543 8.35 -2.31 13.45
N PRO A 544 9.58 -1.90 13.81
CA PRO A 544 10.20 -2.35 15.05
C PRO A 544 9.63 -1.62 16.29
N ILE A 545 9.64 -2.29 17.44
CA ILE A 545 9.05 -1.82 18.70
C ILE A 545 9.99 -1.97 19.90
N SER A 546 9.87 -1.08 20.90
CA SER A 546 10.79 -0.93 22.04
C SER A 546 10.33 -1.53 23.39
N GLU A 547 9.06 -1.98 23.50
CA GLU A 547 8.30 -2.58 24.64
C GLU A 547 7.96 -1.71 25.88
N THR A 548 6.80 -1.86 26.56
CA THR A 548 5.87 -3.00 26.83
C THR A 548 4.56 -3.06 26.01
N ALA A 549 3.87 -4.22 26.09
CA ALA A 549 2.50 -4.47 25.61
C ALA A 549 1.50 -3.37 25.96
N GLU A 550 1.70 -2.71 27.11
CA GLU A 550 0.82 -1.71 27.73
C GLU A 550 0.58 -0.48 26.83
N VAL A 551 1.61 0.00 26.13
CA VAL A 551 1.44 1.15 25.20
C VAL A 551 0.67 0.75 23.93
N TYR A 552 0.71 -0.54 23.56
CA TYR A 552 -0.01 -1.06 22.39
C TYR A 552 -1.48 -1.35 22.71
N THR A 553 -1.79 -1.76 23.94
CA THR A 553 -3.18 -1.83 24.44
C THR A 553 -3.75 -0.46 24.71
N GLU A 554 -3.02 0.48 25.34
CA GLU A 554 -3.55 1.83 25.60
C GLU A 554 -3.97 2.58 24.32
N ASN A 555 -3.24 2.40 23.21
CA ASN A 555 -3.62 3.03 21.94
C ASN A 555 -4.77 2.35 21.19
N ASN A 556 -5.14 1.11 21.54
CA ASN A 556 -6.24 0.36 20.88
C ASN A 556 -7.47 0.13 21.77
N ASP A 557 -7.30 0.12 23.09
CA ASP A 557 -8.34 -0.20 24.09
C ASP A 557 -8.75 1.01 24.96
N SER A 558 -8.15 2.21 24.79
CA SER A 558 -8.58 3.43 25.51
C SER A 558 -9.96 4.00 25.11
N GLY A 559 -10.74 3.23 24.35
CA GLY A 559 -12.18 3.40 24.29
C GLY A 559 -12.86 2.72 25.49
N GLU A 560 -12.52 3.10 26.73
CA GLU A 560 -13.41 2.80 27.86
C GLU A 560 -14.75 3.46 27.56
N ASN A 561 -15.68 2.62 27.12
CA ASN A 561 -16.92 3.02 26.52
C ASN A 561 -17.90 3.43 27.64
N ASN A 562 -17.69 4.61 28.23
CA ASN A 562 -18.65 5.30 29.10
C ASN A 562 -19.87 5.82 28.31
N PHE A 563 -20.29 5.09 27.27
CA PHE A 563 -21.50 5.36 26.50
C PHE A 563 -22.76 5.35 27.37
N LEU A 564 -22.75 4.57 28.47
CA LEU A 564 -23.82 4.56 29.47
C LEU A 564 -24.05 5.93 30.14
N VAL A 565 -22.99 6.74 30.30
CA VAL A 565 -23.11 8.10 30.89
C VAL A 565 -23.81 9.06 29.93
N PHE A 566 -23.65 8.86 28.62
CA PHE A 566 -24.33 9.65 27.58
C PHE A 566 -25.78 9.20 27.32
N LEU A 567 -26.17 7.98 27.72
CA LEU A 567 -27.53 7.48 27.59
C LEU A 567 -28.50 8.08 28.63
N ILE A 568 -28.02 8.44 29.82
CA ILE A 568 -28.83 9.03 30.90
C ILE A 568 -29.50 10.35 30.47
N PRO A 569 -28.79 11.35 29.93
CA PRO A 569 -29.43 12.59 29.46
C PRO A 569 -30.38 12.36 28.27
N ILE A 570 -30.10 11.38 27.39
CA ILE A 570 -30.99 11.01 26.29
C ILE A 570 -32.29 10.38 26.83
N PHE A 571 -32.20 9.53 27.86
CA PHE A 571 -33.38 8.94 28.51
C PHE A 571 -34.24 10.00 29.20
N ILE A 572 -33.62 11.00 29.84
CA ILE A 572 -34.31 12.14 30.45
C ILE A 572 -34.98 13.01 29.38
N LEU A 573 -34.32 13.24 28.24
CA LEU A 573 -34.87 14.01 27.11
C LEU A 573 -36.07 13.29 26.47
N ILE A 574 -35.98 11.96 26.32
CA ILE A 574 -37.07 11.13 25.82
C ILE A 574 -38.22 11.16 26.82
N ALA A 575 -38.01 10.87 28.10
CA ALA A 575 -39.07 10.91 29.12
C ALA A 575 -39.76 12.28 29.21
N GLY A 576 -38.98 13.37 29.21
CA GLY A 576 -39.50 14.74 29.22
C GLY A 576 -40.31 15.10 27.97
N THR A 577 -39.84 14.68 26.80
CA THR A 577 -40.61 14.88 25.57
C THR A 577 -41.89 14.03 25.57
N THR A 578 -41.87 12.75 25.98
CA THR A 578 -43.06 11.87 26.02
C THR A 578 -44.17 12.46 26.87
N ILE A 579 -43.84 12.98 28.06
CA ILE A 579 -44.77 13.68 28.96
C ILE A 579 -45.33 14.94 28.28
N PHE A 580 -44.48 15.74 27.63
CA PHE A 580 -44.89 16.98 26.96
C PHE A 580 -45.87 16.76 25.78
N VAL A 581 -45.75 15.66 25.03
CA VAL A 581 -46.71 15.37 23.94
C VAL A 581 -47.99 14.70 24.42
N PHE A 582 -47.95 13.90 25.49
CA PHE A 582 -49.16 13.33 26.08
C PHE A 582 -50.08 14.42 26.65
N LEU A 583 -49.51 15.53 27.13
CA LEU A 583 -50.28 16.68 27.63
C LEU A 583 -50.89 17.55 26.51
N LYS A 584 -50.50 17.40 25.24
CA LYS A 584 -50.83 18.37 24.17
C LYS A 584 -51.67 17.86 23.00
N LYS A 585 -52.16 16.61 23.00
CA LYS A 585 -53.02 16.11 21.91
C LYS A 585 -54.35 15.54 22.41
N GLY A 586 -55.32 16.45 22.57
CA GLY A 586 -56.74 16.13 22.42
C GLY A 586 -57.17 16.27 20.96
N LYS A 587 -57.60 15.13 20.38
CA LYS A 587 -58.64 14.97 19.34
C LYS A 587 -58.44 15.55 17.92
N LEU A 588 -58.28 14.66 16.91
CA LEU A 588 -59.32 14.24 15.94
C LEU A 588 -58.78 13.60 14.63
N ASN A 589 -59.65 12.79 13.98
CA ASN A 589 -59.42 11.51 13.29
C ASN A 589 -60.45 11.24 12.15
N THR A 590 -60.15 10.49 11.06
CA THR A 590 -60.94 9.78 9.95
C THR A 590 -60.23 9.60 8.54
N GLY A 591 -60.23 8.45 7.87
CA GLY A 591 -59.58 8.17 6.53
C GLY A 591 -59.97 9.04 5.29
N VAL A 592 -59.68 8.77 4.00
CA VAL A 592 -59.07 7.70 3.17
C VAL A 592 -58.63 8.31 1.78
N SER A 593 -57.57 7.75 1.16
CA SER A 593 -57.04 7.72 -0.26
C SER A 593 -57.61 8.64 -1.37
N GLU A 594 -56.90 9.10 -2.43
CA GLU A 594 -55.72 8.58 -3.17
C GLU A 594 -55.22 9.69 -4.15
N ALA A 595 -53.90 9.93 -4.30
CA ALA A 595 -53.20 10.38 -5.53
C ALA A 595 -51.75 10.84 -5.27
N ALA A 596 -50.81 9.98 -5.70
CA ALA A 596 -49.44 10.24 -6.17
C ALA A 596 -48.49 11.19 -5.37
N ASN A 597 -47.69 10.60 -4.46
CA ASN A 597 -46.41 11.16 -4.02
C ASN A 597 -45.31 10.91 -5.08
N LYS A 598 -44.65 11.97 -5.55
CA LYS A 598 -43.28 11.90 -6.08
C LYS A 598 -42.33 12.34 -4.96
N GLU A 599 -41.63 11.38 -4.37
CA GLU A 599 -40.45 11.65 -3.54
C GLU A 599 -39.29 12.10 -4.44
N VAL A 600 -38.66 13.24 -4.11
CA VAL A 600 -37.38 13.62 -4.70
C VAL A 600 -36.28 12.87 -3.95
N SER A 601 -35.81 11.81 -4.58
CA SER A 601 -34.65 11.00 -4.22
C SER A 601 -33.34 11.78 -4.48
N TYR A 602 -32.42 11.79 -3.50
CA TYR A 602 -31.00 12.05 -3.76
C TYR A 602 -30.27 10.72 -3.98
N ASN A 603 -30.59 10.04 -5.08
CA ASN A 603 -29.74 9.04 -5.70
C ASN A 603 -28.75 9.79 -6.59
N PHE A 604 -27.45 9.80 -6.26
CA PHE A 604 -26.46 9.98 -7.32
C PHE A 604 -26.63 8.78 -8.28
N ILE A 605 -26.85 9.13 -9.55
CA ILE A 605 -27.50 8.32 -10.57
C ILE A 605 -26.74 7.00 -10.79
N VAL A 606 -27.35 5.87 -10.40
CA VAL A 606 -27.02 4.58 -11.02
C VAL A 606 -27.57 4.64 -12.43
N ARG A 607 -26.74 5.03 -13.41
CA ARG A 607 -27.13 4.95 -14.82
C ARG A 607 -27.29 3.48 -15.18
N ARG A 608 -28.53 3.01 -15.24
CA ARG A 608 -28.89 1.83 -16.01
C ARG A 608 -29.52 2.29 -17.31
N ASN A 609 -28.67 2.75 -18.22
CA ASN A 609 -29.06 2.79 -19.62
C ASN A 609 -28.90 1.37 -20.15
N LYS A 610 -30.01 0.76 -20.57
CA LYS A 610 -29.93 -0.49 -21.33
C LYS A 610 -29.18 -0.20 -22.63
N ASN A 611 -28.41 -1.17 -23.12
CA ASN A 611 -27.66 -1.06 -24.35
C ASN A 611 -26.71 0.17 -24.38
N SER A 612 -25.76 0.23 -23.45
CA SER A 612 -24.86 1.38 -23.32
C SER A 612 -23.41 1.02 -23.02
N VAL A 613 -22.49 1.88 -23.45
CA VAL A 613 -21.06 1.87 -23.08
C VAL A 613 -20.77 3.15 -22.31
N ASN A 614 -20.52 2.98 -21.02
CA ASN A 614 -20.17 4.09 -20.14
C ASN A 614 -18.68 4.06 -19.84
N LEU A 615 -18.03 5.20 -20.00
CA LEU A 615 -16.61 5.42 -19.79
C LEU A 615 -16.37 6.48 -18.69
N PHE A 616 -17.31 7.40 -18.46
CA PHE A 616 -17.26 8.31 -17.31
C PHE A 616 -17.79 7.60 -16.05
N GLY A 617 -16.99 7.58 -14.98
CA GLY A 617 -17.26 6.79 -13.77
C GLY A 617 -16.81 5.34 -13.80
N GLY A 618 -15.98 4.97 -14.78
CA GLY A 618 -15.44 3.62 -14.97
C GLY A 618 -15.92 3.00 -16.29
N LEU A 619 -15.40 1.81 -16.61
CA LEU A 619 -15.81 1.08 -17.83
C LEU A 619 -16.97 0.13 -17.51
N TRP A 620 -18.14 0.47 -18.02
CA TRP A 620 -19.36 -0.33 -17.87
C TRP A 620 -20.00 -0.54 -19.23
N ILE A 621 -20.32 -1.79 -19.58
CA ILE A 621 -21.06 -2.09 -20.80
C ILE A 621 -22.30 -2.90 -20.45
N TYR A 622 -23.45 -2.40 -20.88
CA TYR A 622 -24.75 -3.01 -20.66
C TYR A 622 -25.30 -3.54 -21.98
N ASP A 623 -25.79 -4.78 -21.97
CA ASP A 623 -26.53 -5.34 -23.10
C ASP A 623 -27.93 -4.71 -23.24
N LYS A 624 -28.66 -5.10 -24.29
CA LYS A 624 -30.03 -4.66 -24.55
C LYS A 624 -31.02 -4.97 -23.42
N ASP A 625 -30.74 -5.97 -22.60
CA ASP A 625 -31.58 -6.41 -21.49
C ASP A 625 -31.24 -5.65 -20.19
N GLY A 626 -30.11 -4.94 -20.17
CA GLY A 626 -29.61 -4.17 -19.03
C GLY A 626 -28.65 -4.96 -18.13
N ASN A 627 -28.17 -6.12 -18.58
CA ASN A 627 -27.16 -6.88 -17.87
C ASN A 627 -25.78 -6.27 -18.15
N GLU A 628 -24.97 -6.13 -17.11
CA GLU A 628 -23.59 -5.70 -17.25
C GLU A 628 -22.77 -6.87 -17.78
N ILE A 629 -22.22 -6.72 -18.99
CA ILE A 629 -21.53 -7.81 -19.68
C ILE A 629 -20.02 -7.77 -19.46
N PHE A 630 -19.48 -6.63 -19.04
CA PHE A 630 -18.05 -6.36 -19.04
C PHE A 630 -17.33 -6.82 -17.75
N GLN A 631 -18.01 -7.04 -16.61
CA GLN A 631 -17.41 -7.69 -15.43
C GLN A 631 -16.85 -9.08 -15.74
N SER A 632 -17.47 -9.80 -16.68
CA SER A 632 -17.07 -11.15 -17.06
C SER A 632 -15.78 -11.21 -17.92
N LEU A 633 -15.34 -10.08 -18.49
CA LEU A 633 -14.17 -10.02 -19.34
C LEU A 633 -12.87 -9.95 -18.53
N SER A 634 -11.84 -10.66 -19.01
CA SER A 634 -10.51 -10.57 -18.40
C SER A 634 -9.94 -9.15 -18.57
N PRO A 635 -9.08 -8.69 -17.64
CA PRO A 635 -8.45 -7.37 -17.74
C PRO A 635 -7.77 -7.09 -19.08
N LYS A 636 -7.23 -8.13 -19.73
CA LYS A 636 -6.58 -8.02 -21.04
C LYS A 636 -7.56 -7.78 -22.18
N LEU A 637 -8.74 -8.39 -22.15
CA LEU A 637 -9.79 -8.11 -23.14
C LEU A 637 -10.36 -6.70 -22.95
N LYS A 638 -10.47 -6.22 -21.70
CA LYS A 638 -10.86 -4.83 -21.41
C LYS A 638 -9.86 -3.82 -21.99
N GLU A 639 -8.57 -4.08 -21.81
CA GLU A 639 -7.49 -3.25 -22.37
C GLU A 639 -7.54 -3.18 -23.89
N ILE A 640 -7.68 -4.34 -24.56
CA ILE A 640 -7.76 -4.41 -26.03
C ILE A 640 -8.99 -3.66 -26.54
N PHE A 641 -10.14 -3.85 -25.91
CA PHE A 641 -11.36 -3.13 -26.27
C PHE A 641 -11.18 -1.62 -26.14
N LEU A 642 -10.65 -1.14 -25.00
CA LEU A 642 -10.42 0.29 -24.77
C LEU A 642 -9.44 0.88 -25.78
N LEU A 643 -8.36 0.17 -26.10
CA LEU A 643 -7.37 0.63 -27.07
C LEU A 643 -8.00 0.81 -28.46
N ILE A 644 -8.77 -0.18 -28.91
CA ILE A 644 -9.47 -0.08 -30.20
C ILE A 644 -10.54 1.03 -30.14
N LEU A 645 -11.30 1.14 -29.05
CA LEU A 645 -12.37 2.13 -28.90
C LEU A 645 -11.84 3.56 -28.93
N ILE A 646 -10.81 3.86 -28.13
CA ILE A 646 -10.21 5.19 -28.06
C ILE A 646 -9.57 5.56 -29.40
N ARG A 647 -8.92 4.62 -30.08
CA ARG A 647 -8.38 4.84 -31.44
C ARG A 647 -9.46 5.01 -32.51
N SER A 648 -10.62 4.40 -32.33
CA SER A 648 -11.77 4.54 -33.22
C SER A 648 -12.48 5.88 -33.05
N LEU A 649 -12.58 6.38 -31.81
CA LEU A 649 -13.33 7.59 -31.45
C LEU A 649 -12.46 8.86 -31.35
N GLY A 650 -11.13 8.73 -31.31
CA GLY A 650 -10.22 9.88 -31.20
C GLY A 650 -10.17 10.78 -32.45
N ASN A 651 -9.49 11.92 -32.34
CA ASN A 651 -9.46 13.01 -33.33
C ASN A 651 -9.09 12.62 -34.79
N HIS A 652 -8.47 11.46 -35.01
CA HIS A 652 -8.07 11.00 -36.34
C HIS A 652 -9.02 9.96 -36.98
N HIS A 653 -10.06 9.49 -36.27
CA HIS A 653 -11.07 8.53 -36.76
C HIS A 653 -10.47 7.31 -37.52
N SER A 654 -9.25 6.91 -37.16
CA SER A 654 -8.41 6.05 -38.00
C SER A 654 -8.28 4.61 -37.50
N GLY A 655 -8.96 4.22 -36.41
CA GLY A 655 -8.81 2.88 -35.85
C GLY A 655 -7.37 2.54 -35.45
N ILE A 656 -7.07 1.25 -35.30
CA ILE A 656 -5.71 0.78 -34.98
C ILE A 656 -5.25 -0.35 -35.92
N THR A 657 -4.00 -0.29 -36.38
CA THR A 657 -3.45 -1.36 -37.22
C THR A 657 -3.24 -2.63 -36.41
N SER A 658 -3.19 -3.77 -37.11
CA SER A 658 -2.86 -5.05 -36.48
C SER A 658 -1.49 -5.07 -35.80
N GLU A 659 -0.50 -4.37 -36.38
CA GLU A 659 0.87 -4.28 -35.86
C GLU A 659 0.94 -3.43 -34.60
N GLU A 660 0.36 -2.23 -34.63
CA GLU A 660 0.32 -1.31 -33.48
C GLU A 660 -0.48 -1.90 -32.31
N LEU A 661 -1.61 -2.56 -32.60
CA LEU A 661 -2.38 -3.26 -31.56
C LEU A 661 -1.54 -4.34 -30.87
N SER A 662 -0.78 -5.12 -31.66
CA SER A 662 0.07 -6.18 -31.12
C SER A 662 1.28 -5.62 -30.36
N SER A 663 1.89 -4.52 -30.80
CA SER A 663 3.05 -3.93 -30.10
C SER A 663 2.67 -3.29 -28.77
N ILE A 664 1.48 -2.71 -28.65
CA ILE A 664 1.02 -2.11 -27.38
C ILE A 664 0.56 -3.19 -26.40
N ILE A 665 -0.21 -4.18 -26.87
CA ILE A 665 -0.82 -5.18 -26.00
C ILE A 665 0.15 -6.33 -25.68
N TRP A 666 1.02 -6.69 -26.60
CA TRP A 666 1.98 -7.80 -26.47
C TRP A 666 3.37 -7.41 -26.98
N PRO A 667 4.07 -6.44 -26.36
CA PRO A 667 5.36 -5.93 -26.84
C PRO A 667 6.46 -7.02 -26.96
N ASP A 668 6.41 -8.03 -26.10
CA ASP A 668 7.42 -9.10 -26.04
C ASP A 668 7.08 -10.33 -26.91
N SER A 669 5.99 -10.30 -27.68
CA SER A 669 5.56 -11.44 -28.50
C SER A 669 6.18 -11.44 -29.90
N SER A 670 6.60 -12.62 -30.36
CA SER A 670 6.97 -12.81 -31.78
C SER A 670 5.79 -12.43 -32.71
N PRO A 671 6.06 -12.04 -33.98
CA PRO A 671 5.00 -11.69 -34.93
C PRO A 671 3.93 -12.79 -35.11
N GLU A 672 4.35 -14.06 -35.05
CA GLU A 672 3.48 -15.23 -35.22
C GLU A 672 2.58 -15.46 -33.98
N SER A 673 3.17 -15.40 -32.77
CA SER A 673 2.40 -15.52 -31.53
C SER A 673 1.47 -14.32 -31.31
N GLY A 674 1.92 -13.11 -31.65
CA GLY A 674 1.11 -11.89 -31.59
C GLY A 674 -0.11 -11.96 -32.52
N LYS A 675 0.04 -12.51 -33.73
CA LYS A 675 -1.08 -12.74 -34.66
C LYS A 675 -2.09 -13.74 -34.10
N SER A 676 -1.63 -14.85 -33.54
CA SER A 676 -2.50 -15.88 -32.93
C SER A 676 -3.26 -15.33 -31.72
N ASN A 677 -2.56 -14.69 -30.79
CA ASN A 677 -3.13 -14.07 -29.60
C ASN A 677 -4.18 -13.00 -29.94
N ARG A 678 -3.88 -12.14 -30.92
CA ARG A 678 -4.82 -11.14 -31.44
C ARG A 678 -6.08 -11.81 -32.01
N GLY A 679 -5.94 -12.84 -32.85
CA GLY A 679 -7.08 -13.56 -33.41
C GLY A 679 -8.02 -14.13 -32.34
N VAL A 680 -7.46 -14.77 -31.31
CA VAL A 680 -8.25 -15.31 -30.19
C VAL A 680 -8.94 -14.19 -29.40
N ALA A 681 -8.23 -13.11 -29.09
CA ALA A 681 -8.77 -12.00 -28.33
C ALA A 681 -9.92 -11.28 -29.07
N ILE A 682 -9.76 -11.00 -30.36
CA ILE A 682 -10.79 -10.38 -31.20
C ILE A 682 -12.04 -11.25 -31.27
N ASN A 683 -11.90 -12.57 -31.43
CA ASN A 683 -13.05 -13.48 -31.45
C ASN A 683 -13.81 -13.48 -30.12
N LYS A 684 -13.10 -13.45 -28.99
CA LYS A 684 -13.72 -13.34 -27.67
C LYS A 684 -14.43 -11.99 -27.49
N LEU A 685 -13.82 -10.89 -27.94
CA LEU A 685 -14.45 -9.57 -27.91
C LEU A 685 -15.72 -9.50 -28.76
N ARG A 686 -15.68 -9.99 -30.00
CA ARG A 686 -16.88 -10.06 -30.86
C ARG A 686 -18.00 -10.87 -30.20
N LYS A 687 -17.67 -12.02 -29.61
CA LYS A 687 -18.66 -12.84 -28.89
C LYS A 687 -19.24 -12.09 -27.68
N ALA A 688 -18.41 -11.37 -26.93
CA ALA A 688 -18.88 -10.59 -25.79
C ALA A 688 -19.74 -9.38 -26.20
N LEU A 689 -19.38 -8.70 -27.29
CA LEU A 689 -20.13 -7.55 -27.81
C LEU A 689 -21.41 -7.96 -28.53
N SER A 690 -21.57 -9.24 -28.95
CA SER A 690 -22.75 -9.70 -29.69
C SER A 690 -24.08 -9.53 -28.96
N SER A 691 -24.07 -9.41 -27.63
CA SER A 691 -25.27 -9.12 -26.82
C SER A 691 -25.60 -7.63 -26.74
N VAL A 692 -24.67 -6.76 -27.13
CA VAL A 692 -24.89 -5.31 -27.22
C VAL A 692 -25.34 -4.97 -28.63
N GLU A 693 -26.55 -4.47 -28.76
CA GLU A 693 -27.13 -4.14 -30.06
C GLU A 693 -26.51 -2.83 -30.57
N GLY A 694 -25.96 -2.85 -31.78
CA GLY A 694 -25.42 -1.65 -32.42
C GLY A 694 -23.98 -1.30 -32.07
N ILE A 695 -23.18 -2.26 -31.60
CA ILE A 695 -21.72 -2.12 -31.46
C ILE A 695 -21.01 -3.23 -32.22
N ASP A 696 -20.26 -2.84 -33.25
CA ASP A 696 -19.57 -3.79 -34.13
C ASP A 696 -18.05 -3.57 -34.11
N LEU A 697 -17.31 -4.66 -33.93
CA LEU A 697 -15.85 -4.69 -34.05
C LEU A 697 -15.45 -5.18 -35.45
N GLU A 698 -15.18 -4.23 -36.32
CA GLU A 698 -14.87 -4.43 -37.73
C GLU A 698 -13.35 -4.40 -37.99
N PHE A 699 -12.95 -5.07 -39.07
CA PHE A 699 -11.63 -4.91 -39.66
C PHE A 699 -11.81 -4.40 -41.09
N SER A 700 -11.59 -3.11 -41.31
CA SER A 700 -11.75 -2.45 -42.60
C SER A 700 -10.50 -1.64 -42.92
N GLU A 701 -10.10 -1.58 -44.19
CA GLU A 701 -8.93 -0.80 -44.65
C GLU A 701 -7.64 -1.06 -43.84
N LYS A 702 -7.42 -2.33 -43.42
CA LYS A 702 -6.30 -2.79 -42.56
C LYS A 702 -6.33 -2.28 -41.11
N LEU A 703 -7.43 -1.71 -40.66
CA LEU A 703 -7.62 -1.11 -39.35
C LEU A 703 -8.73 -1.83 -38.57
N TRP A 704 -8.49 -2.04 -37.27
CA TRP A 704 -9.52 -2.47 -36.32
C TRP A 704 -10.29 -1.24 -35.85
N ILE A 705 -11.61 -1.28 -36.00
CA ILE A 705 -12.50 -0.15 -35.68
C ILE A 705 -13.72 -0.67 -34.92
N ILE A 706 -14.09 0.02 -33.85
CA ILE A 706 -15.40 -0.14 -33.19
C ILE A 706 -16.35 0.90 -33.76
N ARG A 707 -17.47 0.44 -34.33
CA ARG A 707 -18.53 1.31 -34.84
C ARG A 707 -19.75 1.22 -33.94
N PHE A 708 -20.39 2.38 -33.77
CA PHE A 708 -21.69 2.50 -33.12
C PHE A 708 -22.74 2.72 -34.21
N SER A 709 -23.74 1.84 -34.28
CA SER A 709 -24.93 1.96 -35.13
C SER A 709 -26.18 2.21 -34.26
N ASN A 710 -27.34 2.42 -34.89
CA ASN A 710 -28.56 2.80 -34.17
C ASN A 710 -28.92 1.75 -33.10
N GLY A 711 -28.89 2.16 -31.82
CA GLY A 711 -29.31 1.31 -30.70
C GLY A 711 -28.42 1.44 -29.46
N ALA A 712 -27.09 1.54 -29.61
CA ALA A 712 -26.17 1.63 -28.48
C ALA A 712 -25.82 3.09 -28.13
N SER A 713 -25.94 3.46 -26.86
CA SER A 713 -25.48 4.76 -26.36
C SER A 713 -24.03 4.66 -25.86
N CYS A 714 -23.23 5.71 -26.09
CA CYS A 714 -21.86 5.79 -25.55
C CYS A 714 -21.58 7.19 -25.03
N ASP A 715 -21.36 7.31 -23.72
CA ASP A 715 -21.21 8.60 -23.06
C ASP A 715 -20.01 9.41 -23.57
N TYR A 716 -18.91 8.77 -23.95
CA TYR A 716 -17.77 9.42 -24.57
C TYR A 716 -18.05 9.88 -26.00
N LEU A 717 -18.80 9.09 -26.79
CA LEU A 717 -19.22 9.50 -28.11
C LEU A 717 -20.17 10.70 -28.03
N ASP A 718 -21.08 10.69 -27.06
CA ASP A 718 -22.00 11.79 -26.82
C ASP A 718 -21.26 13.06 -26.34
N TYR A 719 -20.23 12.90 -25.50
CA TYR A 719 -19.29 13.97 -25.16
C TYR A 719 -18.62 14.58 -26.40
N LEU A 720 -18.08 13.75 -27.30
CA LEU A 720 -17.41 14.23 -28.52
C LEU A 720 -18.38 14.97 -29.47
N LYS A 721 -19.63 14.52 -29.58
CA LYS A 721 -20.68 15.23 -30.33
C LYS A 721 -21.00 16.59 -29.70
N LEU A 722 -21.17 16.66 -28.38
CA LEU A 722 -21.38 17.92 -27.67
C LEU A 722 -20.24 18.92 -27.87
N LYS A 723 -19.00 18.42 -27.88
CA LYS A 723 -17.81 19.23 -28.13
C LYS A 723 -17.78 19.80 -29.57
N THR A 724 -18.24 19.02 -30.55
CA THR A 724 -18.18 19.39 -31.98
C THR A 724 -19.31 20.34 -32.39
N ASN A 725 -20.53 20.16 -31.86
CA ASN A 725 -21.71 20.98 -32.21
C ASN A 725 -21.73 22.38 -31.56
N LYS A 726 -20.80 22.69 -30.64
CA LYS A 726 -20.72 24.00 -29.98
C LYS A 726 -20.20 25.14 -30.88
N GLN A 727 -19.88 24.89 -32.16
CA GLN A 727 -19.57 25.96 -33.11
C GLN A 727 -20.83 26.62 -33.74
N ASP A 728 -22.02 26.04 -33.61
CA ASP A 728 -23.29 26.65 -34.03
C ASP A 728 -24.29 26.69 -32.85
N ILE A 729 -24.16 27.73 -32.03
CA ILE A 729 -24.98 27.98 -30.84
C ILE A 729 -26.31 28.59 -31.29
N ASN A 730 -27.37 27.78 -31.51
CA ASN A 730 -28.76 28.29 -31.47
C ASN A 730 -29.89 27.23 -31.32
N GLU A 731 -29.64 25.91 -31.30
CA GLU A 731 -30.74 24.91 -31.32
C GLU A 731 -30.90 23.97 -30.11
N PHE A 732 -30.15 24.13 -29.01
CA PHE A 732 -30.32 23.25 -27.83
C PHE A 732 -30.74 24.03 -26.59
N LYS A 733 -32.06 24.23 -26.41
CA LYS A 733 -32.62 25.12 -25.37
C LYS A 733 -33.59 24.50 -24.36
N ASP A 734 -33.69 23.17 -24.23
CA ASP A 734 -34.43 22.57 -23.10
C ASP A 734 -33.98 21.16 -22.65
N GLU A 735 -32.90 20.58 -23.23
CA GLU A 735 -32.35 19.26 -22.86
C GLU A 735 -30.87 19.31 -22.38
N SER A 736 -30.29 20.49 -22.21
CA SER A 736 -28.83 20.69 -22.08
C SER A 736 -28.23 20.15 -20.77
N PHE A 737 -28.78 20.52 -19.60
CA PHE A 737 -28.20 20.12 -18.31
C PHE A 737 -28.42 18.65 -17.97
N GLN A 738 -29.57 18.08 -18.36
CA GLN A 738 -29.84 16.67 -18.18
C GLN A 738 -28.88 15.82 -19.03
N THR A 739 -28.55 16.27 -20.25
CA THR A 739 -27.54 15.63 -21.10
C THR A 739 -26.14 15.70 -20.49
N ILE A 740 -25.74 16.85 -19.95
CA ILE A 740 -24.47 17.01 -19.21
C ILE A 740 -24.42 16.06 -18.00
N SER A 741 -25.49 16.03 -17.20
CA SER A 741 -25.62 15.12 -16.05
C SER A 741 -25.61 13.65 -16.48
N ASN A 742 -26.17 13.34 -17.65
CA ASN A 742 -26.21 12.01 -18.26
C ASN A 742 -24.92 11.62 -19.01
N ILE A 743 -23.93 12.51 -19.14
CA ILE A 743 -22.59 12.16 -19.66
C ILE A 743 -21.58 12.14 -18.51
N PHE A 744 -21.50 13.21 -17.73
CA PHE A 744 -20.43 13.41 -16.74
C PHE A 744 -20.77 12.97 -15.30
N GLY A 745 -22.04 12.72 -14.97
CA GLY A 745 -22.48 12.33 -13.62
C GLY A 745 -21.83 11.09 -12.99
N GLY A 746 -21.09 10.28 -13.76
CA GLY A 746 -20.27 9.18 -13.23
C GLY A 746 -18.91 9.63 -12.65
N GLY A 747 -18.45 10.85 -12.97
CA GLY A 747 -17.13 11.37 -12.59
C GLY A 747 -16.04 10.99 -13.58
N GLU A 748 -14.80 10.92 -13.08
CA GLU A 748 -13.59 10.67 -13.86
C GLU A 748 -13.74 9.66 -15.01
N PHE A 749 -13.20 10.01 -16.17
CA PHE A 749 -13.06 9.13 -17.33
C PHE A 749 -12.21 7.90 -16.96
N LEU A 750 -12.77 6.71 -17.17
CA LEU A 750 -12.19 5.41 -16.85
C LEU A 750 -11.69 5.32 -15.39
N LYS A 751 -12.51 5.79 -14.45
CA LYS A 751 -12.25 5.72 -13.01
C LYS A 751 -11.84 4.31 -12.57
N GLY A 752 -10.73 4.19 -11.84
CA GLY A 752 -10.21 2.92 -11.34
C GLY A 752 -9.50 2.02 -12.37
N ILE A 753 -9.34 2.45 -13.62
CA ILE A 753 -8.59 1.72 -14.65
C ILE A 753 -7.26 2.43 -14.93
N SER A 754 -6.15 1.71 -14.92
CA SER A 754 -4.82 2.25 -15.23
C SER A 754 -4.05 1.29 -16.14
N TYR A 755 -3.54 1.85 -17.24
CA TYR A 755 -2.63 1.20 -18.20
C TYR A 755 -1.61 2.26 -18.66
N ASP A 756 -0.35 1.87 -18.87
CA ASP A 756 0.74 2.81 -19.15
C ASP A 756 0.47 3.72 -20.37
N TRP A 757 -0.17 3.20 -21.43
CA TRP A 757 -0.52 3.98 -22.63
C TRP A 757 -1.77 4.86 -22.45
N LEU A 758 -2.58 4.59 -21.42
CA LEU A 758 -3.88 5.22 -21.21
C LEU A 758 -3.83 6.41 -20.25
N ASP A 759 -2.87 6.44 -19.31
CA ASP A 759 -2.84 7.44 -18.23
C ASP A 759 -2.75 8.89 -18.75
N SER A 760 -1.93 9.14 -19.76
CA SER A 760 -1.83 10.47 -20.40
C SER A 760 -3.12 10.90 -21.12
N ILE A 761 -3.81 9.94 -21.74
CA ILE A 761 -5.10 10.17 -22.44
C ILE A 761 -6.19 10.49 -21.42
N LYS A 762 -6.26 9.74 -20.31
CA LYS A 762 -7.21 10.00 -19.21
C LYS A 762 -7.00 11.38 -18.61
N PHE A 763 -5.75 11.75 -18.34
CA PHE A 763 -5.43 13.08 -17.80
C PHE A 763 -5.90 14.19 -18.75
N ALA A 764 -5.63 14.06 -20.05
CA ALA A 764 -6.06 15.04 -21.05
C ALA A 764 -7.59 15.15 -21.13
N ILE A 765 -8.32 14.02 -21.20
CA ILE A 765 -9.79 14.00 -21.28
C ILE A 765 -10.43 14.55 -20.00
N ASN A 766 -9.93 14.18 -18.82
CA ASN A 766 -10.48 14.67 -17.55
C ASN A 766 -10.30 16.18 -17.41
N ASN A 767 -9.11 16.72 -17.72
CA ASN A 767 -8.88 18.17 -17.66
C ASN A 767 -9.73 18.93 -18.69
N GLU A 768 -9.88 18.37 -19.89
CA GLU A 768 -10.76 18.94 -20.91
C GLU A 768 -12.23 18.93 -20.47
N ALA A 769 -12.70 17.82 -19.87
CA ALA A 769 -14.05 17.71 -19.34
C ALA A 769 -14.31 18.72 -18.21
N ILE A 770 -13.37 18.91 -17.27
CA ILE A 770 -13.46 19.94 -16.23
C ILE A 770 -13.55 21.33 -16.87
N THR A 771 -12.68 21.63 -17.83
CA THR A 771 -12.68 22.92 -18.55
C THR A 771 -14.01 23.17 -19.26
N PHE A 772 -14.56 22.14 -19.92
CA PHE A 772 -15.86 22.20 -20.59
C PHE A 772 -17.00 22.43 -19.59
N LEU A 773 -17.02 21.73 -18.45
CA LEU A 773 -18.04 21.88 -17.41
C LEU A 773 -18.02 23.27 -16.76
N LYS A 774 -16.83 23.84 -16.53
CA LYS A 774 -16.66 25.17 -15.94
C LYS A 774 -17.19 26.31 -16.82
N GLN A 775 -17.29 26.12 -18.14
CA GLN A 775 -17.92 27.12 -19.03
C GLN A 775 -19.38 27.40 -18.65
N TYR A 776 -20.04 26.47 -17.96
CA TYR A 776 -21.43 26.62 -17.52
C TYR A 776 -21.59 27.32 -16.17
N PHE A 777 -20.49 27.76 -15.51
CA PHE A 777 -20.58 28.52 -14.27
C PHE A 777 -21.26 29.89 -14.45
N ASP A 778 -21.15 30.47 -15.64
CA ASP A 778 -21.70 31.78 -15.99
C ASP A 778 -22.92 31.67 -16.95
N ASP A 779 -23.44 30.47 -17.18
CA ASP A 779 -24.62 30.25 -18.02
C ASP A 779 -25.89 30.71 -17.28
N ASN A 780 -26.60 31.69 -17.86
CA ASN A 780 -27.78 32.32 -17.25
C ASN A 780 -28.93 31.34 -16.95
N GLU A 781 -29.07 30.23 -17.68
CA GLU A 781 -30.13 29.24 -17.42
C GLU A 781 -29.77 28.33 -16.24
N ILE A 782 -28.50 27.92 -16.12
CA ILE A 782 -28.02 27.09 -15.00
C ILE A 782 -27.87 27.93 -13.73
N PHE A 783 -27.56 29.22 -13.86
CA PHE A 783 -27.38 30.12 -12.72
C PHE A 783 -28.68 30.43 -11.98
N GLN A 784 -29.84 30.38 -12.66
CA GLN A 784 -31.16 30.64 -12.07
C GLN A 784 -31.71 29.47 -11.25
N ASP A 785 -31.27 28.24 -11.51
CA ASP A 785 -31.65 27.05 -10.74
C ASP A 785 -30.53 26.64 -9.78
N PHE A 786 -30.72 26.95 -8.49
CA PHE A 786 -29.76 26.61 -7.44
C PHE A 786 -29.46 25.11 -7.32
N ASP A 787 -30.42 24.22 -7.60
CA ASP A 787 -30.22 22.77 -7.52
C ASP A 787 -29.37 22.28 -8.70
N ASN A 788 -29.57 22.81 -9.91
CA ASN A 788 -28.72 22.48 -11.07
C ASN A 788 -27.30 23.03 -10.91
N ARG A 789 -27.14 24.23 -10.35
CA ARG A 789 -25.83 24.81 -10.02
C ARG A 789 -25.06 23.96 -9.00
N ILE A 790 -25.73 23.47 -7.95
CA ILE A 790 -25.11 22.54 -6.98
C ILE A 790 -24.71 21.22 -7.65
N LYS A 791 -25.60 20.63 -8.47
CA LYS A 791 -25.31 19.40 -9.21
C LYS A 791 -24.12 19.56 -10.17
N LEU A 792 -23.98 20.70 -10.86
CA LEU A 792 -22.83 20.98 -11.72
C LEU A 792 -21.53 20.98 -10.92
N CYS A 793 -21.52 21.62 -9.76
CA CYS A 793 -20.36 21.63 -8.86
C CYS A 793 -20.04 20.22 -8.37
N ASP A 794 -21.06 19.45 -8.00
CA ASP A 794 -20.88 18.05 -7.57
C ASP A 794 -20.27 17.19 -8.69
N ILE A 795 -20.72 17.38 -9.93
CA ILE A 795 -20.12 16.69 -11.08
C ILE A 795 -18.64 17.04 -11.19
N ILE A 796 -18.27 18.32 -11.17
CA ILE A 796 -16.84 18.73 -11.26
C ILE A 796 -16.03 18.14 -10.11
N LEU A 797 -16.58 18.12 -8.89
CA LEU A 797 -15.92 17.53 -7.72
C LEU A 797 -15.78 16.00 -7.79
N LEU A 798 -16.52 15.32 -8.69
CA LEU A 798 -16.29 13.90 -9.01
C LEU A 798 -15.11 13.69 -9.98
N PHE A 799 -14.65 14.72 -10.69
CA PHE A 799 -13.45 14.71 -11.53
C PHE A 799 -12.22 15.22 -10.78
N ASP A 800 -12.41 16.29 -10.01
CA ASP A 800 -11.39 16.89 -9.17
C ASP A 800 -12.00 17.27 -7.82
N SER A 801 -11.81 16.41 -6.82
CA SER A 801 -12.34 16.59 -5.46
C SER A 801 -11.81 17.84 -4.75
N VAL A 802 -10.77 18.47 -5.29
CA VAL A 802 -10.10 19.65 -4.74
C VAL A 802 -10.18 20.87 -5.66
N ASP A 803 -11.14 20.86 -6.59
CA ASP A 803 -11.44 22.01 -7.44
C ASP A 803 -11.96 23.20 -6.62
N GLN A 804 -11.15 24.25 -6.51
CA GLN A 804 -11.43 25.41 -5.67
C GLN A 804 -12.61 26.25 -6.19
N GLU A 805 -12.81 26.32 -7.50
CA GLU A 805 -13.87 27.12 -8.09
C GLU A 805 -15.23 26.44 -7.89
N ALA A 806 -15.30 25.13 -8.11
CA ALA A 806 -16.52 24.34 -7.89
C ALA A 806 -16.95 24.33 -6.43
N ILE A 807 -16.01 24.12 -5.48
CA ILE A 807 -16.37 24.10 -4.06
C ILE A 807 -16.83 25.48 -3.57
N LYS A 808 -16.17 26.55 -4.04
CA LYS A 808 -16.54 27.93 -3.71
C LYS A 808 -17.94 28.25 -4.21
N LEU A 809 -18.21 27.92 -5.47
CA LEU A 809 -19.53 28.11 -6.08
C LEU A 809 -20.62 27.33 -5.34
N LYS A 810 -20.35 26.07 -4.99
CA LYS A 810 -21.27 25.21 -4.22
C LYS A 810 -21.58 25.76 -2.83
N ILE A 811 -20.55 26.17 -2.08
CA ILE A 811 -20.71 26.71 -0.72
C ILE A 811 -21.49 28.02 -0.73
N LYS A 812 -21.19 28.92 -1.68
CA LYS A 812 -21.92 30.18 -1.86
C LYS A 812 -23.39 29.92 -2.16
N THR A 813 -23.66 29.06 -3.16
CA THR A 813 -25.03 28.68 -3.54
C THR A 813 -25.81 28.05 -2.39
N LEU A 814 -25.21 27.11 -1.65
CA LEU A 814 -25.84 26.48 -0.48
C LEU A 814 -26.10 27.48 0.65
N SER A 815 -25.24 28.47 0.82
CA SER A 815 -25.41 29.52 1.82
C SER A 815 -26.53 30.50 1.43
N ASP A 816 -26.64 30.86 0.15
CA ASP A 816 -27.68 31.75 -0.38
C ASP A 816 -29.09 31.14 -0.22
N ILE A 817 -29.23 29.81 -0.34
CA ILE A 817 -30.50 29.09 -0.11
C ILE A 817 -30.74 28.66 1.34
N GLY A 818 -29.92 29.15 2.30
CA GLY A 818 -30.08 28.90 3.74
C GLY A 818 -29.66 27.49 4.20
N ARG A 819 -29.03 26.67 3.35
CA ARG A 819 -28.56 25.30 3.67
C ARG A 819 -27.14 25.31 4.27
N HIS A 820 -26.89 26.17 5.26
CA HIS A 820 -25.55 26.38 5.85
C HIS A 820 -24.90 25.12 6.43
N HIS A 821 -25.68 24.19 6.99
CA HIS A 821 -25.15 22.93 7.50
C HIS A 821 -24.52 22.08 6.38
N ILE A 822 -25.17 22.01 5.22
CA ILE A 822 -24.67 21.26 4.06
C ILE A 822 -23.46 21.97 3.45
N ALA A 823 -23.45 23.32 3.45
CA ALA A 823 -22.31 24.11 3.02
C ALA A 823 -21.06 23.83 3.89
N LYS A 824 -21.20 23.87 5.23
CA LYS A 824 -20.10 23.56 6.16
C LYS A 824 -19.62 22.12 6.03
N ASN A 825 -20.53 21.15 5.88
CA ASN A 825 -20.14 19.76 5.66
C ASN A 825 -19.36 19.58 4.34
N SER A 826 -19.83 20.22 3.26
CA SER A 826 -19.14 20.18 1.95
C SER A 826 -17.73 20.79 2.04
N PHE A 827 -17.58 21.90 2.76
CA PHE A 827 -16.28 22.52 3.01
C PHE A 827 -15.34 21.63 3.82
N ASN A 828 -15.84 20.99 4.88
CA ASN A 828 -15.03 20.09 5.71
C ASN A 828 -14.56 18.86 4.93
N LEU A 829 -15.43 18.27 4.09
CA LEU A 829 -15.05 17.18 3.19
C LEU A 829 -14.00 17.63 2.19
N PHE A 830 -14.16 18.81 1.60
CA PHE A 830 -13.17 19.40 0.72
C PHE A 830 -11.82 19.63 1.43
N ILE A 831 -11.80 20.16 2.65
CA ILE A 831 -10.56 20.32 3.43
C ILE A 831 -9.91 18.96 3.71
N ALA A 832 -10.71 17.95 4.06
CA ALA A 832 -10.21 16.61 4.33
C ALA A 832 -9.56 16.01 3.07
N GLU A 833 -10.19 16.16 1.91
CA GLU A 833 -9.65 15.71 0.62
C GLU A 833 -8.45 16.55 0.15
N TYR A 834 -8.47 17.86 0.34
CA TYR A 834 -7.35 18.77 0.07
C TYR A 834 -6.13 18.37 0.89
N LYS A 835 -6.32 18.13 2.18
CA LYS A 835 -5.26 17.62 3.06
C LYS A 835 -4.82 16.21 2.64
N ARG A 836 -5.72 15.33 2.22
CA ARG A 836 -5.37 13.99 1.77
C ARG A 836 -4.54 14.00 0.47
N LEU A 837 -4.83 14.90 -0.46
CA LEU A 837 -4.19 14.96 -1.78
C LEU A 837 -2.89 15.77 -1.79
N TYR A 838 -2.86 16.90 -1.07
CA TYR A 838 -1.71 17.83 -1.07
C TYR A 838 -0.87 17.76 0.22
N ASP A 839 -1.32 17.04 1.25
CA ASP A 839 -0.71 17.01 2.60
C ASP A 839 -0.53 18.42 3.23
N GLU A 840 -1.37 19.36 2.79
CA GLU A 840 -1.38 20.75 3.22
C GLU A 840 -2.75 21.14 3.79
N GLN A 841 -2.78 22.13 4.69
CA GLN A 841 -4.05 22.73 5.10
C GLN A 841 -4.52 23.72 4.03
N PHE A 842 -5.81 23.67 3.71
CA PHE A 842 -6.40 24.65 2.80
C PHE A 842 -6.29 26.06 3.41
N PRO A 843 -5.75 27.05 2.68
CA PRO A 843 -5.33 28.33 3.27
C PRO A 843 -6.48 29.28 3.62
N LEU A 844 -7.69 29.07 3.07
CA LEU A 844 -8.85 29.92 3.33
C LEU A 844 -9.78 29.27 4.35
N SER A 845 -10.26 30.05 5.31
CA SER A 845 -11.37 29.67 6.18
C SER A 845 -12.71 29.62 5.43
N PHE A 846 -13.75 29.06 6.06
CA PHE A 846 -15.10 29.00 5.48
C PHE A 846 -15.63 30.39 5.14
N GLU A 847 -15.43 31.35 6.05
CA GLU A 847 -15.86 32.74 5.87
C GLU A 847 -15.05 33.48 4.79
N GLU A 848 -13.74 33.20 4.68
CA GLU A 848 -12.88 33.79 3.65
C GLU A 848 -13.19 33.23 2.26
N LEU A 849 -13.47 31.93 2.14
CA LEU A 849 -13.82 31.31 0.87
C LEU A 849 -15.14 31.87 0.31
N ILE A 850 -16.12 32.15 1.17
CA ILE A 850 -17.40 32.78 0.78
C ILE A 850 -17.22 34.23 0.33
N LYS A 851 -16.26 34.95 0.92
CA LYS A 851 -16.00 36.37 0.65
C LYS A 851 -15.07 36.62 -0.53
N SER A 852 -14.14 35.69 -0.79
CA SER A 852 -13.30 35.69 -2.00
C SER A 852 -14.17 35.61 -3.25
#